data_AF-A0A5N7CSH4-F1
#
_entry.id   AF-A0A5N7CSH4-F1
#
_cell.length_a   1.000
_cell.length_b   1.000
_cell.length_c   1.000
_cell.angle_alpha   90.00
_cell.angle_beta   90.00
_cell.angle_gamma   90.00
#
_symmetry.space_group_name_H-M   'P 1'
#
loop_
_entity.id
_entity.type
_entity.pdbx_description
1 polymer ?
#
loop_
_entity_poly.entity_id
_entity_poly.type
_entity_poly.pdbx_seq_one_letter_code
_entity_poly.pdbx_strand_id
1 'polypeptide(L)'
;MGKPRPQKKKSSKSKSKSVLSAGSSISKQKMNEDPSKLLEQATTLLQSAQPDVALPVAQQALQLAPTNSPTQLSALILVAEIYVELGEIDIARQHFLSAVELDPNGTTPESQGGGAEKFLWLAQLSELGGKDSVQWFEKVTRWEEDAETRCETLIAEALLVNPHAPEVLQTLASIRISQLRTDEARAALTKSLELWKDLPPEDPTVPDFATRISLARLLMEVGMELEALEVLERLILEDDQSVEAWYLGGWCLQLLAEKKQAPKDEEADSETPEARRHASLVASREWLKQSLTLYEALQYEDVRLKEHAEELVQEMNKELGEEMEDDGEEGEEGGEGWEDEIEMDLVPAPGGESSPLKNPVVEVEAVDMTSAEVEVATENPVSAHGDVSLSEEESDSGDSGDEWETQSLYEDAIQILRDEQLREGVVPDACTLDEAIAFRKRLHEVGKAAFVEETIGQDKVTAKKLCTAFGILPPAFLDGAPDEAYHALLAIAISQEFSRRQKLPQYNTVDDAVRLLQESKNIIVLTGAGISTSLGIPDFRSKDTGLYSQLAHLGLSDPQEVFDIQVFREDPSIFYSIAKDILPTEKKYSPTHGFIRLLQDKGKLLTNYTQNIDNIEANAGVLPEKIVQCHGSFATATCVKCQYKVSGDVLFGDIKKGNVPECTTCQKRIEEDTLRPQGQKRKRSASGTQKSRKTDGEESSDEDDYELPTPGVMKPDITFFGEDLPHEFGQRLIHHDRDKVDLVIVIGTSLKVAPVAEVPGVLPRHVPQIYISRTHPAKLRWPLVAMEYVIRFAQVHETFRQPEIQALATLAGIDLEILHYDEFSPYCVVKLPNENAARALITRSILAKDIFELWGQGTSYEEVHADVHKRTQHRWLAFKDVSFRFTIDSFCGKRSMEAKRAIIQSFSYLGFDGPIRMKNPDEDFWVLEDFVSNLEIATRAPGTTHAPGEAQEPRMVYLGRWIADSSRDIIGKYDLKKRRYISTTSMDAELSLVTANMALAAPGKLFYDPFVGTGSFCVAAAHFGALTCGSDIDPRSYKGKEKKEKEPIALLTNFQQYGIECKFMDAFSSDVTNTPLLNRQFLDGIVCDPPYGVREGLRVLGTRDGSGREEVIIDGVPAHYRPGYIPPKKPYGFEALQNDVLAFGSRTLVTDGRLCMWMPTSSDEDVELRIPMHPQLEVVSVSVQPFNNWSRRLITYRRLPEGQVSDISMARKKDDSAGISADDLNAFRRKYFTKNASLKSEKASPAPQSS
;
A
#
# COMPACT_ATOMS: atom_id res chain seq x y z
N MET A 1 -44.55 -47.38 -38.32
CA MET A 1 -45.08 -46.49 -39.38
C MET A 1 -44.41 -45.12 -39.19
N GLY A 2 -43.93 -44.36 -40.19
CA GLY A 2 -43.71 -44.66 -41.61
C GLY A 2 -43.14 -43.45 -42.39
N LYS A 3 -41.87 -43.53 -42.87
CA LYS A 3 -41.16 -42.68 -43.86
C LYS A 3 -41.13 -41.13 -43.71
N PRO A 4 -39.95 -40.52 -43.52
CA PRO A 4 -39.68 -39.10 -43.82
C PRO A 4 -38.98 -38.88 -45.18
N ARG A 5 -39.30 -37.76 -45.87
CA ARG A 5 -38.66 -37.06 -47.05
C ARG A 5 -39.74 -36.51 -48.01
N PRO A 6 -39.46 -35.52 -48.89
CA PRO A 6 -38.41 -34.48 -48.91
C PRO A 6 -38.94 -33.07 -49.32
N GLN A 7 -38.03 -32.13 -49.69
CA GLN A 7 -38.26 -30.86 -50.44
C GLN A 7 -38.71 -29.63 -49.61
N LYS A 8 -38.38 -28.36 -49.96
CA LYS A 8 -37.67 -27.80 -51.15
C LYS A 8 -37.06 -26.41 -50.82
N LYS A 9 -35.75 -26.18 -51.10
CA LYS A 9 -35.25 -24.82 -51.42
C LYS A 9 -35.51 -24.56 -52.92
N LYS A 10 -35.88 -23.33 -53.29
CA LYS A 10 -36.07 -22.90 -54.69
C LYS A 10 -34.91 -21.99 -55.13
N SER A 11 -34.55 -22.05 -56.40
CA SER A 11 -33.56 -21.17 -57.04
C SER A 11 -34.23 -20.19 -58.01
N SER A 12 -33.59 -19.05 -58.30
CA SER A 12 -32.87 -18.87 -59.58
C SER A 12 -32.68 -17.41 -60.06
N LYS A 13 -31.50 -17.17 -60.67
CA LYS A 13 -31.22 -16.29 -61.82
C LYS A 13 -31.60 -14.78 -61.79
N SER A 14 -30.55 -13.96 -61.71
CA SER A 14 -30.33 -12.73 -62.52
C SER A 14 -28.94 -12.15 -62.16
N LYS A 15 -28.16 -11.46 -63.00
CA LYS A 15 -27.79 -11.55 -64.44
C LYS A 15 -26.60 -10.58 -64.61
N SER A 16 -25.68 -10.78 -65.56
CA SER A 16 -24.50 -9.91 -65.72
C SER A 16 -24.70 -8.72 -66.68
N LYS A 17 -24.06 -7.58 -66.39
CA LYS A 17 -23.47 -6.56 -67.30
C LYS A 17 -23.08 -5.26 -66.53
N SER A 18 -22.11 -4.42 -66.92
CA SER A 18 -20.79 -4.63 -67.56
C SER A 18 -20.03 -3.30 -67.78
N VAL A 19 -18.75 -3.24 -67.37
CA VAL A 19 -17.62 -2.55 -68.05
C VAL A 19 -17.61 -1.00 -68.16
N LEU A 20 -16.60 -0.38 -67.52
CA LEU A 20 -15.59 0.60 -68.00
C LEU A 20 -14.99 1.28 -66.73
N SER A 21 -13.73 1.20 -66.28
CA SER A 21 -12.38 0.93 -66.81
C SER A 21 -11.49 2.19 -66.80
N ALA A 22 -10.56 2.24 -65.84
CA ALA A 22 -9.27 2.91 -65.94
C ALA A 22 -8.28 2.11 -65.07
N GLY A 23 -7.01 2.03 -65.44
CA GLY A 23 -6.04 1.28 -64.64
C GLY A 23 -4.63 1.31 -65.19
N SER A 24 -3.66 0.98 -64.34
CA SER A 24 -2.24 0.95 -64.67
C SER A 24 -1.54 -0.23 -63.99
N SER A 25 -1.00 -1.13 -64.83
CA SER A 25 0.13 -2.03 -64.53
C SER A 25 0.12 -2.81 -63.21
N ILE A 26 -0.46 -4.02 -63.24
CA ILE A 26 0.19 -5.17 -62.59
C ILE A 26 1.52 -5.40 -63.31
N SER A 27 2.65 -5.31 -62.61
CA SER A 27 3.95 -5.74 -63.12
C SER A 27 4.02 -7.27 -63.13
N LYS A 28 4.46 -7.85 -64.24
CA LYS A 28 4.65 -9.29 -64.35
C LYS A 28 5.95 -9.71 -63.66
N GLN A 29 5.88 -10.19 -62.43
CA GLN A 29 6.77 -11.23 -61.95
C GLN A 29 5.95 -12.45 -61.54
N LYS A 30 6.43 -13.63 -61.92
CA LYS A 30 5.75 -14.91 -61.75
C LYS A 30 6.82 -15.98 -61.55
N MET A 31 6.55 -16.97 -60.71
CA MET A 31 7.32 -18.22 -60.58
C MET A 31 8.76 -18.05 -60.06
N ASN A 32 8.93 -17.86 -58.74
CA ASN A 32 9.99 -18.52 -57.96
C ASN A 32 9.84 -18.34 -56.42
N GLU A 33 8.60 -18.27 -55.91
CA GLU A 33 8.36 -18.27 -54.46
C GLU A 33 8.31 -19.72 -53.96
N ASP A 34 9.17 -20.00 -52.98
CA ASP A 34 9.30 -21.29 -52.31
C ASP A 34 8.04 -21.57 -51.47
N PRO A 35 7.36 -22.73 -51.62
CA PRO A 35 6.20 -23.07 -50.79
C PRO A 35 6.48 -22.94 -49.29
N SER A 36 7.70 -23.26 -48.85
CA SER A 36 8.13 -23.16 -47.45
C SER A 36 8.05 -21.72 -46.92
N LYS A 37 8.38 -20.73 -47.76
CA LYS A 37 8.30 -19.30 -47.40
C LYS A 37 6.87 -18.76 -47.45
N LEU A 38 6.05 -19.28 -48.35
CA LEU A 38 4.62 -18.96 -48.40
C LEU A 38 3.90 -19.54 -47.17
N LEU A 39 4.33 -20.70 -46.66
CA LEU A 39 3.87 -21.23 -45.37
C LEU A 39 4.34 -20.35 -44.20
N GLU A 40 5.63 -20.04 -44.08
CA GLU A 40 6.17 -19.14 -43.04
C GLU A 40 5.42 -17.79 -43.01
N GLN A 41 5.14 -17.22 -44.19
CA GLN A 41 4.34 -16.01 -44.34
C GLN A 41 2.87 -16.21 -43.91
N ALA A 42 2.22 -17.31 -44.31
CA ALA A 42 0.84 -17.60 -43.94
C ALA A 42 0.69 -17.90 -42.43
N THR A 43 1.62 -18.63 -41.82
CA THR A 43 1.69 -18.85 -40.37
C THR A 43 1.87 -17.53 -39.63
N THR A 44 2.74 -16.63 -40.13
CA THR A 44 2.91 -15.27 -39.57
C THR A 44 1.62 -14.44 -39.68
N LEU A 45 0.85 -14.58 -40.77
CA LEU A 45 -0.45 -13.91 -40.95
C LEU A 45 -1.54 -14.50 -40.04
N LEU A 46 -1.56 -15.81 -39.84
CA LEU A 46 -2.48 -16.48 -38.90
C LEU A 46 -2.17 -16.07 -37.44
N GLN A 47 -0.91 -16.16 -37.02
CA GLN A 47 -0.44 -15.77 -35.68
C GLN A 47 -0.63 -14.27 -35.39
N SER A 48 -0.72 -13.43 -36.43
CA SER A 48 -1.09 -12.01 -36.30
C SER A 48 -2.60 -11.73 -36.49
N ALA A 49 -3.43 -12.76 -36.35
CA ALA A 49 -4.89 -12.74 -36.38
C ALA A 49 -5.49 -12.15 -37.68
N GLN A 50 -4.93 -12.51 -38.83
CA GLN A 50 -5.42 -12.12 -40.17
C GLN A 50 -5.76 -13.36 -41.04
N PRO A 51 -6.67 -14.25 -40.61
CA PRO A 51 -6.95 -15.51 -41.31
C PRO A 51 -7.47 -15.28 -42.75
N ASP A 52 -8.29 -14.25 -43.00
CA ASP A 52 -8.76 -13.86 -44.34
C ASP A 52 -7.60 -13.59 -45.34
N VAL A 53 -6.47 -13.09 -44.83
CA VAL A 53 -5.27 -12.74 -45.62
C VAL A 53 -4.27 -13.89 -45.65
N ALA A 54 -4.20 -14.69 -44.58
CA ALA A 54 -3.42 -15.91 -44.54
C ALA A 54 -3.95 -16.97 -45.53
N LEU A 55 -5.27 -17.13 -45.64
CA LEU A 55 -5.91 -18.19 -46.44
C LEU A 55 -5.43 -18.25 -47.90
N PRO A 56 -5.48 -17.17 -48.71
CA PRO A 56 -5.01 -17.24 -50.09
C PRO A 56 -3.51 -17.52 -50.21
N VAL A 57 -2.69 -17.12 -49.23
CA VAL A 57 -1.24 -17.40 -49.21
C VAL A 57 -0.97 -18.87 -48.88
N ALA A 58 -1.68 -19.42 -47.87
CA ALA A 58 -1.61 -20.84 -47.53
C ALA A 58 -2.13 -21.74 -48.65
N GLN A 59 -3.23 -21.35 -49.31
CA GLN A 59 -3.74 -22.05 -50.50
C GLN A 59 -2.75 -21.98 -51.68
N GLN A 60 -2.06 -20.85 -51.89
CA GLN A 60 -1.01 -20.74 -52.89
C GLN A 60 0.19 -21.65 -52.55
N ALA A 61 0.59 -21.73 -51.27
CA ALA A 61 1.62 -22.66 -50.81
C ALA A 61 1.21 -24.12 -51.07
N LEU A 62 -0.02 -24.50 -50.71
CA LEU A 62 -0.58 -25.84 -50.94
C LEU A 62 -0.64 -26.22 -52.43
N GLN A 63 -0.93 -25.26 -53.32
CA GLN A 63 -0.94 -25.48 -54.77
C GLN A 63 0.47 -25.60 -55.40
N LEU A 64 1.50 -25.09 -54.72
CA LEU A 64 2.90 -25.15 -55.17
C LEU A 64 3.72 -26.25 -54.47
N ALA A 65 3.21 -26.81 -53.37
CA ALA A 65 3.84 -27.91 -52.64
C ALA A 65 3.89 -29.20 -53.50
N PRO A 66 5.02 -29.94 -53.51
CA PRO A 66 5.10 -31.22 -54.22
C PRO A 66 4.15 -32.26 -53.62
N THR A 67 3.47 -33.03 -54.48
CA THR A 67 2.56 -34.11 -54.06
C THR A 67 3.28 -35.17 -53.22
N ASN A 68 2.70 -35.52 -52.07
CA ASN A 68 3.25 -36.43 -51.05
C ASN A 68 4.60 -35.95 -50.47
N SER A 69 4.71 -34.64 -50.19
CA SER A 69 5.85 -34.05 -49.46
C SER A 69 5.44 -33.58 -48.06
N PRO A 70 6.37 -33.49 -47.09
CA PRO A 70 6.08 -32.89 -45.78
C PRO A 70 5.61 -31.44 -45.90
N THR A 71 6.12 -30.68 -46.88
CA THR A 71 5.65 -29.31 -47.18
C THR A 71 4.17 -29.28 -47.59
N GLN A 72 3.65 -30.33 -48.25
CA GLN A 72 2.22 -30.44 -48.53
C GLN A 72 1.42 -30.79 -47.26
N LEU A 73 1.97 -31.61 -46.37
CA LEU A 73 1.36 -31.93 -45.07
C LEU A 73 1.25 -30.67 -44.19
N SER A 74 2.34 -29.91 -44.03
CA SER A 74 2.34 -28.60 -43.36
C SER A 74 1.32 -27.64 -43.98
N ALA A 75 1.21 -27.63 -45.31
CA ALA A 75 0.27 -26.76 -46.02
C ALA A 75 -1.21 -27.15 -45.81
N LEU A 76 -1.52 -28.45 -45.70
CA LEU A 76 -2.87 -28.92 -45.41
C LEU A 76 -3.29 -28.57 -43.98
N ILE A 77 -2.39 -28.77 -43.01
CA ILE A 77 -2.63 -28.45 -41.60
C ILE A 77 -2.85 -26.94 -41.42
N LEU A 78 -1.96 -26.09 -41.95
CA LEU A 78 -2.09 -24.64 -41.86
C LEU A 78 -3.35 -24.11 -42.56
N VAL A 79 -3.72 -24.66 -43.73
CA VAL A 79 -5.00 -24.31 -44.38
C VAL A 79 -6.21 -24.72 -43.53
N ALA A 80 -6.14 -25.87 -42.85
CA ALA A 80 -7.20 -26.33 -41.96
C ALA A 80 -7.37 -25.41 -40.74
N GLU A 81 -6.28 -25.05 -40.06
CA GLU A 81 -6.26 -24.11 -38.93
C GLU A 81 -6.85 -22.75 -39.30
N ILE A 82 -6.46 -22.19 -40.46
CA ILE A 82 -7.03 -20.93 -40.95
C ILE A 82 -8.56 -21.06 -41.14
N TYR A 83 -9.06 -22.21 -41.59
CA TYR A 83 -10.50 -22.45 -41.68
C TYR A 83 -11.19 -22.64 -40.32
N VAL A 84 -10.50 -23.14 -39.28
CA VAL A 84 -11.02 -23.15 -37.89
C VAL A 84 -11.21 -21.71 -37.40
N GLU A 85 -10.20 -20.86 -37.55
CA GLU A 85 -10.25 -19.44 -37.14
C GLU A 85 -11.29 -18.61 -37.94
N LEU A 86 -11.64 -19.04 -39.16
CA LEU A 86 -12.75 -18.47 -39.94
C LEU A 86 -14.13 -19.05 -39.58
N GLY A 87 -14.20 -20.11 -38.77
CA GLY A 87 -15.43 -20.80 -38.40
C GLY A 87 -16.00 -21.74 -39.46
N GLU A 88 -15.26 -22.04 -40.53
CA GLU A 88 -15.67 -22.94 -41.63
C GLU A 88 -15.28 -24.40 -41.31
N ILE A 89 -15.83 -24.91 -40.20
CA ILE A 89 -15.40 -26.17 -39.55
C ILE A 89 -15.49 -27.39 -40.48
N ASP A 90 -16.51 -27.49 -41.32
CA ASP A 90 -16.68 -28.54 -42.34
C ASP A 90 -15.47 -28.62 -43.30
N ILE A 91 -14.88 -27.46 -43.63
CA ILE A 91 -13.77 -27.34 -44.59
C ILE A 91 -12.44 -27.60 -43.87
N ALA A 92 -12.29 -27.10 -42.64
CA ALA A 92 -11.15 -27.43 -41.79
C ALA A 92 -11.03 -28.94 -41.57
N ARG A 93 -12.13 -29.62 -41.19
CA ARG A 93 -12.16 -31.07 -40.96
C ARG A 93 -11.77 -31.87 -42.21
N GLN A 94 -12.17 -31.43 -43.40
CA GLN A 94 -11.75 -32.06 -44.67
C GLN A 94 -10.24 -31.93 -44.90
N HIS A 95 -9.64 -30.75 -44.67
CA HIS A 95 -8.19 -30.56 -44.82
C HIS A 95 -7.37 -31.34 -43.79
N PHE A 96 -7.82 -31.43 -42.53
CA PHE A 96 -7.20 -32.30 -41.52
C PHE A 96 -7.31 -33.80 -41.89
N LEU A 97 -8.44 -34.25 -42.45
CA LEU A 97 -8.56 -35.64 -42.95
C LEU A 97 -7.57 -35.92 -44.09
N SER A 98 -7.37 -35.00 -45.04
CA SER A 98 -6.33 -35.14 -46.07
C SER A 98 -4.90 -35.09 -45.50
N ALA A 99 -4.65 -34.37 -44.40
CA ALA A 99 -3.37 -34.44 -43.68
C ALA A 99 -3.15 -35.82 -43.01
N VAL A 100 -4.22 -36.46 -42.53
CA VAL A 100 -4.18 -37.84 -42.02
C VAL A 100 -3.95 -38.88 -43.14
N GLU A 101 -4.41 -38.65 -44.37
CA GLU A 101 -4.09 -39.53 -45.50
C GLU A 101 -2.59 -39.52 -45.85
N LEU A 102 -1.87 -38.43 -45.56
CA LEU A 102 -0.42 -38.32 -45.77
C LEU A 102 0.44 -38.85 -44.61
N ASP A 103 -0.01 -38.69 -43.36
CA ASP A 103 0.71 -39.15 -42.15
C ASP A 103 -0.26 -39.84 -41.16
N PRO A 104 -0.77 -41.05 -41.49
CA PRO A 104 -1.90 -41.69 -40.79
C PRO A 104 -1.62 -42.16 -39.37
N ASN A 105 -0.33 -42.27 -39.02
CA ASN A 105 0.17 -42.70 -37.72
C ASN A 105 0.86 -41.56 -36.93
N GLY A 106 0.94 -40.33 -37.47
CA GLY A 106 1.63 -39.21 -36.81
C GLY A 106 3.16 -39.34 -36.77
N THR A 107 3.76 -40.28 -37.52
CA THR A 107 5.18 -40.66 -37.45
C THR A 107 6.14 -39.66 -38.07
N THR A 108 5.63 -38.67 -38.80
CA THR A 108 6.45 -37.57 -39.32
C THR A 108 6.85 -36.63 -38.17
N PRO A 109 8.07 -36.05 -38.15
CA PRO A 109 8.44 -35.06 -37.13
C PRO A 109 7.60 -33.78 -37.21
N GLU A 110 7.22 -33.24 -36.05
CA GLU A 110 6.50 -31.97 -35.88
C GLU A 110 7.14 -30.81 -36.67
N SER A 111 8.47 -30.74 -36.69
CA SER A 111 9.26 -29.76 -37.46
C SER A 111 9.12 -29.85 -39.00
N GLN A 112 8.33 -30.81 -39.50
CA GLN A 112 7.97 -30.97 -40.92
C GLN A 112 6.45 -31.03 -41.13
N GLY A 113 5.65 -30.50 -40.18
CA GLY A 113 4.18 -30.62 -40.17
C GLY A 113 3.67 -32.01 -39.76
N GLY A 114 4.52 -32.83 -39.15
CA GLY A 114 4.12 -34.12 -38.59
C GLY A 114 3.46 -34.01 -37.21
N GLY A 115 3.56 -35.07 -36.40
CA GLY A 115 3.04 -35.05 -35.03
C GLY A 115 1.52 -35.24 -34.89
N ALA A 116 1.05 -35.13 -33.65
CA ALA A 116 -0.29 -35.55 -33.23
C ALA A 116 -1.37 -34.45 -33.35
N GLU A 117 -0.99 -33.20 -33.62
CA GLU A 117 -1.87 -32.02 -33.69
C GLU A 117 -3.10 -32.20 -34.60
N LYS A 118 -2.89 -32.73 -35.81
CA LYS A 118 -3.98 -33.07 -36.74
C LYS A 118 -5.00 -34.07 -36.18
N PHE A 119 -4.61 -34.96 -35.25
CA PHE A 119 -5.53 -35.87 -34.59
C PHE A 119 -6.26 -35.18 -33.42
N LEU A 120 -5.58 -34.32 -32.66
CA LEU A 120 -6.21 -33.47 -31.64
C LEU A 120 -7.31 -32.58 -32.25
N TRP A 121 -7.02 -31.92 -33.37
CA TRP A 121 -8.01 -31.14 -34.11
C TRP A 121 -9.18 -32.01 -34.62
N LEU A 122 -8.94 -33.20 -35.19
CA LEU A 122 -10.03 -34.10 -35.61
C LEU A 122 -10.87 -34.63 -34.44
N ALA A 123 -10.28 -34.76 -33.25
CA ALA A 123 -10.98 -35.17 -32.04
C ALA A 123 -11.90 -34.05 -31.51
N GLN A 124 -11.42 -32.81 -31.50
CA GLN A 124 -12.16 -31.63 -31.06
C GLN A 124 -13.25 -31.21 -32.07
N LEU A 125 -12.93 -31.25 -33.37
CA LEU A 125 -13.84 -30.85 -34.46
C LEU A 125 -14.80 -31.98 -34.86
N SER A 126 -15.26 -32.81 -33.92
CA SER A 126 -16.19 -33.93 -34.18
C SER A 126 -17.60 -33.62 -33.67
N GLU A 127 -18.50 -33.27 -34.58
CA GLU A 127 -19.91 -32.96 -34.26
C GLU A 127 -20.69 -34.14 -33.63
N LEU A 128 -20.22 -35.37 -33.80
CA LEU A 128 -20.85 -36.57 -33.25
C LEU A 128 -20.39 -36.88 -31.81
N GLY A 129 -19.24 -36.34 -31.39
CA GLY A 129 -18.62 -36.62 -30.10
C GLY A 129 -18.32 -38.10 -29.83
N GLY A 130 -17.97 -38.39 -28.58
CA GLY A 130 -17.79 -39.75 -28.08
C GLY A 130 -16.77 -40.57 -28.90
N LYS A 131 -17.23 -41.65 -29.53
CA LYS A 131 -16.35 -42.68 -30.12
C LYS A 131 -15.47 -42.20 -31.29
N ASP A 132 -15.88 -41.20 -32.05
CA ASP A 132 -14.99 -40.63 -33.10
C ASP A 132 -13.87 -39.82 -32.43
N SER A 133 -14.20 -38.89 -31.52
CA SER A 133 -13.21 -38.14 -30.74
C SER A 133 -12.21 -39.04 -30.01
N VAL A 134 -12.70 -40.10 -29.34
CA VAL A 134 -11.84 -41.08 -28.66
C VAL A 134 -10.90 -41.81 -29.63
N GLN A 135 -11.36 -42.24 -30.80
CA GLN A 135 -10.50 -42.88 -31.81
C GLN A 135 -9.39 -41.96 -32.36
N TRP A 136 -9.60 -40.64 -32.32
CA TRP A 136 -8.56 -39.67 -32.67
C TRP A 136 -7.60 -39.41 -31.49
N PHE A 137 -8.09 -39.32 -30.24
CA PHE A 137 -7.23 -39.25 -29.05
C PHE A 137 -6.37 -40.52 -28.85
N GLU A 138 -6.88 -41.72 -29.14
CA GLU A 138 -6.14 -43.00 -29.11
C GLU A 138 -4.96 -43.09 -30.11
N LYS A 139 -4.85 -42.12 -31.03
CA LYS A 139 -3.67 -41.94 -31.91
C LYS A 139 -2.65 -40.94 -31.35
N VAL A 140 -3.09 -40.02 -30.49
CA VAL A 140 -2.22 -39.03 -29.83
C VAL A 140 -1.39 -39.68 -28.73
N THR A 141 -1.98 -40.58 -27.95
CA THR A 141 -1.35 -41.22 -26.78
C THR A 141 -0.22 -42.22 -27.11
N ARG A 142 0.17 -42.36 -28.38
CA ARG A 142 1.21 -43.29 -28.86
C ARG A 142 2.56 -42.62 -29.14
N TRP A 143 2.80 -41.42 -28.61
CA TRP A 143 3.90 -40.54 -29.05
C TRP A 143 5.07 -40.36 -28.05
N GLU A 144 4.92 -40.73 -26.77
CA GLU A 144 6.04 -40.84 -25.82
C GLU A 144 6.05 -42.24 -25.16
N GLU A 145 6.81 -43.18 -25.73
CA GLU A 145 6.94 -44.55 -25.21
C GLU A 145 7.69 -44.66 -23.87
N ASP A 146 8.31 -43.58 -23.38
CA ASP A 146 9.09 -43.54 -22.14
C ASP A 146 8.51 -42.63 -21.04
N ALA A 147 7.39 -41.95 -21.28
CA ALA A 147 6.77 -41.05 -20.30
C ALA A 147 6.36 -41.78 -19.01
N GLU A 148 5.78 -42.97 -19.14
CA GLU A 148 5.42 -43.86 -18.01
C GLU A 148 6.66 -44.21 -17.16
N THR A 149 7.74 -44.65 -17.82
CA THR A 149 9.01 -45.02 -17.17
C THR A 149 9.65 -43.84 -16.42
N ARG A 150 9.52 -42.61 -16.94
CA ARG A 150 9.98 -41.39 -16.24
C ARG A 150 9.17 -41.15 -14.96
N CYS A 151 7.85 -41.28 -15.02
CA CYS A 151 6.97 -41.12 -13.86
C CYS A 151 7.23 -42.19 -12.77
N GLU A 152 7.42 -43.46 -13.16
CA GLU A 152 7.77 -44.52 -12.21
C GLU A 152 9.13 -44.28 -11.53
N THR A 153 10.12 -43.78 -12.29
CA THR A 153 11.47 -43.49 -11.76
C THR A 153 11.42 -42.40 -10.67
N LEU A 154 10.74 -41.28 -10.94
CA LEU A 154 10.65 -40.16 -10.01
C LEU A 154 9.91 -40.50 -8.71
N ILE A 155 8.88 -41.35 -8.77
CA ILE A 155 8.18 -41.81 -7.57
C ILE A 155 8.95 -42.90 -6.82
N ALA A 156 9.73 -43.74 -7.52
CA ALA A 156 10.68 -44.64 -6.85
C ALA A 156 11.74 -43.86 -6.07
N GLU A 157 12.28 -42.76 -6.63
CA GLU A 157 13.19 -41.86 -5.93
C GLU A 157 12.52 -41.16 -4.72
N ALA A 158 11.29 -40.64 -4.88
CA ALA A 158 10.55 -40.03 -3.78
C ALA A 158 10.29 -41.01 -2.61
N LEU A 159 9.91 -42.26 -2.92
CA LEU A 159 9.69 -43.30 -1.92
C LEU A 159 10.97 -43.81 -1.25
N LEU A 160 12.14 -43.67 -1.89
CA LEU A 160 13.44 -43.93 -1.27
C LEU A 160 13.85 -42.83 -0.28
N VAL A 161 13.43 -41.58 -0.52
CA VAL A 161 13.69 -40.44 0.38
C VAL A 161 12.71 -40.41 1.55
N ASN A 162 11.41 -40.64 1.32
CA ASN A 162 10.42 -40.73 2.40
C ASN A 162 9.38 -41.85 2.16
N PRO A 163 9.63 -43.08 2.64
CA PRO A 163 8.72 -44.22 2.46
C PRO A 163 7.48 -44.21 3.36
N HIS A 164 7.31 -43.18 4.20
CA HIS A 164 6.22 -43.02 5.18
C HIS A 164 5.40 -41.72 4.99
N ALA A 165 5.60 -40.99 3.89
CA ALA A 165 4.76 -39.85 3.52
C ALA A 165 3.42 -40.32 2.91
N PRO A 166 2.25 -40.00 3.50
CA PRO A 166 0.95 -40.36 2.95
C PRO A 166 0.71 -39.80 1.54
N GLU A 167 1.24 -38.61 1.25
CA GLU A 167 1.10 -37.85 -0.01
C GLU A 167 1.83 -38.53 -1.16
N VAL A 168 3.03 -39.08 -0.89
CA VAL A 168 3.82 -39.81 -1.89
C VAL A 168 3.13 -41.13 -2.25
N LEU A 169 2.48 -41.78 -1.27
CA LEU A 169 1.66 -42.98 -1.50
C LEU A 169 0.37 -42.68 -2.27
N GLN A 170 -0.28 -41.53 -2.02
CA GLN A 170 -1.43 -41.06 -2.82
C GLN A 170 -1.03 -40.70 -4.26
N THR A 171 0.14 -40.08 -4.43
CA THR A 171 0.70 -39.77 -5.76
C THR A 171 1.03 -41.04 -6.54
N LEU A 172 1.64 -42.04 -5.88
CA LEU A 172 1.83 -43.38 -6.44
C LEU A 172 0.49 -44.00 -6.85
N ALA A 173 -0.55 -43.91 -6.00
CA ALA A 173 -1.86 -44.45 -6.31
C ALA A 173 -2.49 -43.81 -7.54
N SER A 174 -2.43 -42.48 -7.68
CA SER A 174 -2.93 -41.76 -8.86
C SER A 174 -2.24 -42.22 -10.16
N ILE A 175 -0.92 -42.43 -10.12
CA ILE A 175 -0.18 -43.01 -11.27
C ILE A 175 -0.63 -44.46 -11.54
N ARG A 176 -0.81 -45.28 -10.49
CA ARG A 176 -1.28 -46.66 -10.65
C ARG A 176 -2.71 -46.75 -11.19
N ILE A 177 -3.59 -45.79 -10.86
CA ILE A 177 -4.92 -45.65 -11.49
C ILE A 177 -4.77 -45.37 -12.99
N SER A 178 -3.92 -44.40 -13.39
CA SER A 178 -3.73 -44.06 -14.81
C SER A 178 -3.09 -45.20 -15.63
N GLN A 179 -2.28 -46.05 -15.01
CA GLN A 179 -1.76 -47.31 -15.58
C GLN A 179 -2.76 -48.48 -15.57
N LEU A 180 -4.00 -48.28 -15.11
CA LEU A 180 -5.03 -49.31 -14.89
C LEU A 180 -4.62 -50.42 -13.90
N ARG A 181 -3.62 -50.16 -13.04
CA ARG A 181 -3.10 -51.05 -11.99
C ARG A 181 -3.84 -50.78 -10.68
N THR A 182 -5.17 -50.90 -10.71
CA THR A 182 -6.07 -50.54 -9.61
C THR A 182 -5.78 -51.27 -8.30
N ASP A 183 -5.35 -52.53 -8.35
CA ASP A 183 -4.97 -53.30 -7.15
C ASP A 183 -3.72 -52.73 -6.45
N GLU A 184 -2.74 -52.22 -7.22
CA GLU A 184 -1.58 -51.51 -6.66
C GLU A 184 -1.94 -50.12 -6.15
N ALA A 185 -2.89 -49.43 -6.81
CA ALA A 185 -3.43 -48.17 -6.31
C ALA A 185 -4.14 -48.36 -4.96
N ARG A 186 -5.03 -49.36 -4.85
CA ARG A 186 -5.68 -49.76 -3.59
C ARG A 186 -4.64 -50.03 -2.51
N ALA A 187 -3.62 -50.86 -2.79
CA ALA A 187 -2.57 -51.16 -1.82
C ALA A 187 -1.79 -49.91 -1.35
N ALA A 188 -1.51 -48.97 -2.25
CA ALA A 188 -0.87 -47.70 -1.90
C ALA A 188 -1.78 -46.78 -1.06
N LEU A 189 -3.09 -46.73 -1.36
CA LEU A 189 -4.08 -45.96 -0.59
C LEU A 189 -4.34 -46.57 0.79
N THR A 190 -4.47 -47.90 0.91
CA THR A 190 -4.54 -48.59 2.20
C THR A 190 -3.33 -48.29 3.05
N LYS A 191 -2.11 -48.39 2.49
CA LYS A 191 -0.87 -48.03 3.21
C LYS A 191 -0.84 -46.53 3.58
N SER A 192 -1.41 -45.64 2.76
CA SER A 192 -1.53 -44.21 3.08
C SER A 192 -2.45 -43.99 4.29
N LEU A 193 -3.60 -44.67 4.35
CA LEU A 193 -4.55 -44.62 5.48
C LEU A 193 -3.97 -45.23 6.77
N GLU A 194 -3.32 -46.40 6.68
CA GLU A 194 -2.73 -47.11 7.83
C GLU A 194 -1.68 -46.29 8.61
N LEU A 195 -1.14 -45.22 8.02
CA LEU A 195 -0.18 -44.33 8.68
C LEU A 195 -0.82 -43.36 9.67
N TRP A 196 -2.12 -43.03 9.53
CA TRP A 196 -2.73 -41.92 10.29
C TRP A 196 -4.23 -42.06 10.62
N LYS A 197 -4.95 -43.06 10.07
CA LYS A 197 -6.40 -43.24 10.31
C LYS A 197 -6.78 -43.35 11.79
N ASP A 198 -5.92 -44.00 12.60
CA ASP A 198 -6.11 -44.24 14.02
C ASP A 198 -5.55 -43.10 14.91
N LEU A 199 -5.00 -42.03 14.29
CA LEU A 199 -4.38 -40.89 14.96
C LEU A 199 -5.33 -39.68 15.05
N PRO A 200 -5.26 -38.87 16.13
CA PRO A 200 -6.10 -37.68 16.29
C PRO A 200 -5.83 -36.65 15.18
N PRO A 201 -6.81 -35.83 14.76
CA PRO A 201 -6.65 -34.87 13.64
C PRO A 201 -5.48 -33.87 13.78
N GLU A 202 -5.04 -33.67 15.02
CA GLU A 202 -3.98 -32.75 15.43
C GLU A 202 -2.56 -33.31 15.17
N ASP A 203 -2.41 -34.62 14.97
CA ASP A 203 -1.12 -35.26 14.74
C ASP A 203 -0.45 -34.73 13.44
N PRO A 204 0.87 -34.47 13.43
CA PRO A 204 1.58 -33.97 12.26
C PRO A 204 1.69 -34.98 11.10
N THR A 205 1.37 -36.26 11.32
CA THR A 205 1.31 -37.29 10.26
C THR A 205 -0.06 -37.43 9.60
N VAL A 206 -1.11 -36.81 10.17
CA VAL A 206 -2.42 -36.67 9.50
C VAL A 206 -2.30 -35.58 8.41
N PRO A 207 -2.55 -35.91 7.13
CA PRO A 207 -2.42 -34.96 6.03
C PRO A 207 -3.37 -33.76 6.17
N ASP A 208 -3.09 -32.67 5.46
CA ASP A 208 -3.96 -31.50 5.48
C ASP A 208 -5.34 -31.76 4.87
N PHE A 209 -6.27 -30.82 5.08
CA PHE A 209 -7.66 -30.93 4.66
C PHE A 209 -7.79 -31.14 3.15
N ALA A 210 -7.05 -30.37 2.34
CA ALA A 210 -7.08 -30.45 0.88
C ALA A 210 -6.51 -31.78 0.35
N THR A 211 -5.50 -32.32 1.02
CA THR A 211 -4.91 -33.64 0.73
C THR A 211 -5.90 -34.75 1.08
N ARG A 212 -6.61 -34.65 2.21
CA ARG A 212 -7.66 -35.62 2.59
C ARG A 212 -8.88 -35.57 1.67
N ILE A 213 -9.29 -34.39 1.19
CA ILE A 213 -10.30 -34.26 0.12
C ILE A 213 -9.83 -34.94 -1.18
N SER A 214 -8.57 -34.75 -1.55
CA SER A 214 -7.96 -35.37 -2.74
C SER A 214 -7.87 -36.90 -2.59
N LEU A 215 -7.55 -37.40 -1.39
CA LEU A 215 -7.56 -38.81 -1.04
C LEU A 215 -8.98 -39.42 -1.15
N ALA A 216 -10.00 -38.75 -0.62
CA ALA A 216 -11.39 -39.24 -0.69
C ALA A 216 -11.83 -39.44 -2.15
N ARG A 217 -11.48 -38.50 -3.04
CA ARG A 217 -11.69 -38.62 -4.49
C ARG A 217 -10.95 -39.84 -5.08
N LEU A 218 -9.69 -40.08 -4.72
CA LEU A 218 -8.91 -41.25 -5.16
C LEU A 218 -9.46 -42.59 -4.63
N LEU A 219 -9.97 -42.61 -3.39
CA LEU A 219 -10.60 -43.79 -2.78
C LEU A 219 -11.91 -44.14 -3.48
N MET A 220 -12.76 -43.14 -3.78
CA MET A 220 -13.96 -43.32 -4.62
C MET A 220 -13.58 -43.84 -6.01
N GLU A 221 -12.54 -43.28 -6.66
CA GLU A 221 -12.12 -43.69 -8.00
C GLU A 221 -11.62 -45.15 -8.09
N VAL A 222 -10.90 -45.66 -7.07
CA VAL A 222 -10.53 -47.09 -7.03
C VAL A 222 -11.68 -48.01 -6.62
N GLY A 223 -12.75 -47.48 -6.02
CA GLY A 223 -13.87 -48.24 -5.45
C GLY A 223 -13.62 -48.72 -4.01
N MET A 224 -13.17 -47.82 -3.15
CA MET A 224 -13.00 -47.96 -1.69
C MET A 224 -13.91 -46.93 -0.99
N GLU A 225 -15.23 -47.02 -1.23
CA GLU A 225 -16.18 -46.00 -0.77
C GLU A 225 -16.38 -45.98 0.76
N LEU A 226 -16.24 -47.12 1.46
CA LEU A 226 -16.35 -47.13 2.93
C LEU A 226 -15.18 -46.36 3.56
N GLU A 227 -13.98 -46.58 3.05
CA GLU A 227 -12.77 -45.88 3.46
C GLU A 227 -12.78 -44.39 3.03
N ALA A 228 -13.44 -44.06 1.91
CA ALA A 228 -13.66 -42.67 1.51
C ALA A 228 -14.63 -41.95 2.45
N LEU A 229 -15.72 -42.61 2.85
CA LEU A 229 -16.71 -42.06 3.78
C LEU A 229 -16.11 -41.79 5.16
N GLU A 230 -15.32 -42.72 5.72
CA GLU A 230 -14.59 -42.54 6.99
C GLU A 230 -13.69 -41.28 6.98
N VAL A 231 -13.04 -40.99 5.86
CA VAL A 231 -12.23 -39.76 5.68
C VAL A 231 -13.12 -38.51 5.59
N LEU A 232 -14.26 -38.59 4.91
CA LEU A 232 -15.19 -37.47 4.72
C LEU A 232 -15.95 -37.10 6.00
N GLU A 233 -16.33 -38.09 6.81
CA GLU A 233 -16.88 -37.89 8.16
C GLU A 233 -15.85 -37.21 9.08
N ARG A 234 -14.58 -37.65 9.07
CA ARG A 234 -13.50 -36.95 9.79
C ARG A 234 -13.25 -35.52 9.28
N LEU A 235 -13.53 -35.22 8.02
CA LEU A 235 -13.39 -33.86 7.46
C LEU A 235 -14.53 -32.94 7.90
N ILE A 236 -15.77 -33.42 7.97
CA ILE A 236 -16.92 -32.63 8.43
C ILE A 236 -16.89 -32.41 9.96
N LEU A 237 -16.32 -33.35 10.73
CA LEU A 237 -16.01 -33.15 12.14
C LEU A 237 -14.88 -32.12 12.40
N GLU A 238 -14.15 -31.72 11.36
CA GLU A 238 -13.07 -30.72 11.41
C GLU A 238 -13.51 -29.35 10.84
N ASP A 239 -14.33 -29.35 9.79
CA ASP A 239 -14.96 -28.18 9.17
C ASP A 239 -16.37 -28.52 8.64
N ASP A 240 -17.40 -28.11 9.39
CA ASP A 240 -18.81 -28.33 9.05
C ASP A 240 -19.34 -27.40 7.94
N GLN A 241 -18.53 -26.45 7.47
CA GLN A 241 -18.90 -25.47 6.44
C GLN A 241 -18.35 -25.83 5.05
N SER A 242 -17.59 -26.93 4.94
CA SER A 242 -16.97 -27.38 3.70
C SER A 242 -17.98 -27.95 2.69
N VAL A 243 -18.47 -27.09 1.79
CA VAL A 243 -19.40 -27.43 0.68
C VAL A 243 -18.95 -28.68 -0.10
N GLU A 244 -17.64 -28.80 -0.35
CA GLU A 244 -17.04 -29.91 -1.09
C GLU A 244 -17.04 -31.23 -0.29
N ALA A 245 -16.77 -31.19 1.03
CA ALA A 245 -16.81 -32.40 1.87
C ALA A 245 -18.22 -32.98 1.94
N TRP A 246 -19.23 -32.13 2.19
CA TRP A 246 -20.64 -32.52 2.19
C TRP A 246 -21.09 -33.09 0.84
N TYR A 247 -20.68 -32.45 -0.27
CA TYR A 247 -20.96 -32.93 -1.62
C TYR A 247 -20.33 -34.31 -1.89
N LEU A 248 -19.04 -34.48 -1.60
CA LEU A 248 -18.32 -35.73 -1.84
C LEU A 248 -18.89 -36.87 -0.99
N GLY A 249 -19.25 -36.63 0.26
CA GLY A 249 -19.84 -37.65 1.13
C GLY A 249 -21.26 -38.06 0.71
N GLY A 250 -22.10 -37.08 0.32
CA GLY A 250 -23.40 -37.37 -0.28
C GLY A 250 -23.29 -38.22 -1.55
N TRP A 251 -22.34 -37.89 -2.43
CA TRP A 251 -22.07 -38.69 -3.63
C TRP A 251 -21.46 -40.08 -3.30
N CYS A 252 -20.64 -40.19 -2.26
CA CYS A 252 -20.10 -41.46 -1.78
C CYS A 252 -21.20 -42.39 -1.25
N LEU A 253 -22.15 -41.86 -0.46
CA LEU A 253 -23.33 -42.58 0.03
C LEU A 253 -24.25 -43.05 -1.11
N GLN A 254 -24.39 -42.26 -2.18
CA GLN A 254 -25.08 -42.68 -3.42
C GLN A 254 -24.37 -43.88 -4.08
N LEU A 255 -23.04 -43.86 -4.22
CA LEU A 255 -22.27 -44.98 -4.79
C LEU A 255 -22.34 -46.24 -3.93
N LEU A 256 -22.38 -46.11 -2.59
CA LEU A 256 -22.63 -47.23 -1.67
C LEU A 256 -24.04 -47.80 -1.87
N ALA A 257 -25.05 -46.95 -1.99
CA ALA A 257 -26.44 -47.33 -2.24
C ALA A 257 -26.61 -48.11 -3.57
N GLU A 258 -25.95 -47.68 -4.64
CA GLU A 258 -25.90 -48.39 -5.92
C GLU A 258 -25.25 -49.77 -5.82
N LYS A 259 -24.16 -49.87 -5.04
CA LYS A 259 -23.46 -51.14 -4.75
C LYS A 259 -24.18 -52.03 -3.75
N LYS A 260 -25.30 -51.57 -3.17
CA LYS A 260 -26.03 -52.21 -2.05
C LYS A 260 -25.15 -52.47 -0.82
N GLN A 261 -24.22 -51.56 -0.58
CA GLN A 261 -23.39 -51.50 0.61
C GLN A 261 -23.91 -50.36 1.51
N ALA A 262 -23.54 -50.40 2.78
CA ALA A 262 -23.86 -49.38 3.77
C ALA A 262 -22.71 -49.31 4.80
N PRO A 263 -22.56 -48.20 5.54
CA PRO A 263 -21.71 -48.16 6.73
C PRO A 263 -22.12 -49.23 7.75
N LYS A 264 -21.23 -49.51 8.71
CA LYS A 264 -21.46 -50.52 9.75
C LYS A 264 -22.07 -49.89 11.01
N ASP A 265 -23.38 -50.05 11.17
CA ASP A 265 -24.00 -49.83 12.47
C ASP A 265 -23.85 -51.07 13.38
N GLU A 266 -23.34 -50.83 14.60
CA GLU A 266 -23.28 -51.76 15.75
C GLU A 266 -24.42 -52.79 15.85
N GLU A 267 -25.66 -52.29 15.69
CA GLU A 267 -26.88 -52.89 16.24
C GLU A 267 -27.87 -53.41 15.17
N ALA A 268 -27.60 -53.17 13.88
CA ALA A 268 -28.53 -53.39 12.76
C ALA A 268 -28.38 -54.77 12.05
N ASP A 269 -28.09 -55.84 12.80
CA ASP A 269 -27.71 -57.16 12.26
C ASP A 269 -28.90 -58.02 11.74
N SER A 270 -29.99 -57.38 11.33
CA SER A 270 -31.18 -58.07 10.75
C SER A 270 -31.78 -57.41 9.49
N GLU A 271 -31.20 -56.31 9.02
CA GLU A 271 -31.72 -55.54 7.89
C GLU A 271 -31.48 -56.18 6.52
N THR A 272 -32.42 -56.00 5.59
CA THR A 272 -32.29 -56.51 4.21
C THR A 272 -31.37 -55.63 3.37
N PRO A 273 -30.79 -56.14 2.26
CA PRO A 273 -30.01 -55.33 1.32
C PRO A 273 -30.79 -54.19 0.63
N GLU A 274 -32.11 -54.17 0.77
CA GLU A 274 -32.98 -53.13 0.24
C GLU A 274 -33.22 -52.02 1.30
N ALA A 275 -33.34 -52.38 2.58
CA ALA A 275 -33.35 -51.42 3.69
C ALA A 275 -32.01 -50.67 3.82
N ARG A 276 -30.88 -51.39 3.77
CA ARG A 276 -29.53 -50.79 3.80
C ARG A 276 -29.26 -49.82 2.64
N ARG A 277 -29.79 -50.13 1.44
CA ARG A 277 -29.78 -49.19 0.31
C ARG A 277 -30.64 -47.97 0.59
N HIS A 278 -31.85 -48.14 1.11
CA HIS A 278 -32.76 -47.04 1.44
C HIS A 278 -32.14 -46.08 2.48
N ALA A 279 -31.54 -46.59 3.55
CA ALA A 279 -30.83 -45.79 4.55
C ALA A 279 -29.70 -44.95 3.92
N SER A 280 -28.87 -45.57 3.06
CA SER A 280 -27.78 -44.88 2.37
C SER A 280 -28.27 -43.76 1.43
N LEU A 281 -29.43 -43.92 0.77
CA LEU A 281 -30.05 -42.87 -0.03
C LEU A 281 -30.62 -41.72 0.82
N VAL A 282 -31.21 -42.00 1.98
CA VAL A 282 -31.72 -40.97 2.91
C VAL A 282 -30.56 -40.10 3.41
N ALA A 283 -29.48 -40.72 3.89
CA ALA A 283 -28.28 -40.00 4.34
C ALA A 283 -27.61 -39.22 3.18
N SER A 284 -27.50 -39.81 1.98
CA SER A 284 -26.97 -39.13 0.79
C SER A 284 -27.74 -37.83 0.49
N ARG A 285 -29.08 -37.89 0.52
CA ARG A 285 -29.96 -36.75 0.28
C ARG A 285 -29.80 -35.65 1.34
N GLU A 286 -29.60 -36.01 2.61
CA GLU A 286 -29.34 -35.04 3.70
C GLU A 286 -28.00 -34.32 3.52
N TRP A 287 -26.93 -35.07 3.22
CA TRP A 287 -25.59 -34.49 2.98
C TRP A 287 -25.59 -33.56 1.75
N LEU A 288 -26.27 -33.93 0.66
CA LEU A 288 -26.38 -33.07 -0.52
C LEU A 288 -27.29 -31.85 -0.28
N LYS A 289 -28.37 -31.97 0.50
CA LYS A 289 -29.17 -30.80 0.96
C LYS A 289 -28.28 -29.83 1.73
N GLN A 290 -27.51 -30.31 2.71
CA GLN A 290 -26.60 -29.47 3.52
C GLN A 290 -25.51 -28.81 2.66
N SER A 291 -24.93 -29.52 1.68
CA SER A 291 -23.99 -28.96 0.70
C SER A 291 -24.63 -27.81 -0.10
N LEU A 292 -25.86 -27.98 -0.59
CA LEU A 292 -26.60 -26.94 -1.32
C LEU A 292 -26.96 -25.73 -0.44
N THR A 293 -27.34 -25.95 0.83
CA THR A 293 -27.58 -24.85 1.79
C THR A 293 -26.32 -24.05 2.06
N LEU A 294 -25.18 -24.72 2.27
CA LEU A 294 -23.88 -24.07 2.46
C LEU A 294 -23.40 -23.36 1.18
N TYR A 295 -23.65 -23.94 -0.01
CA TYR A 295 -23.34 -23.33 -1.30
C TYR A 295 -23.97 -21.94 -1.43
N GLU A 296 -25.26 -21.81 -1.08
CA GLU A 296 -25.99 -20.53 -1.15
C GLU A 296 -25.61 -19.57 -0.02
N ALA A 297 -25.43 -20.07 1.21
CA ALA A 297 -25.01 -19.26 2.35
C ALA A 297 -23.61 -18.66 2.19
N LEU A 298 -22.68 -19.40 1.55
CA LEU A 298 -21.28 -19.01 1.36
C LEU A 298 -20.98 -18.44 -0.05
N GLN A 299 -21.98 -18.36 -0.93
CA GLN A 299 -21.86 -17.88 -2.32
C GLN A 299 -20.77 -18.63 -3.13
N TYR A 300 -20.76 -19.95 -3.03
CA TYR A 300 -19.72 -20.81 -3.61
C TYR A 300 -19.68 -20.75 -5.16
N GLU A 301 -18.50 -20.91 -5.77
CA GLU A 301 -18.29 -20.58 -7.19
C GLU A 301 -18.44 -21.76 -8.18
N ASP A 302 -18.45 -23.02 -7.74
CA ASP A 302 -18.51 -24.18 -8.66
C ASP A 302 -19.95 -24.53 -9.08
N VAL A 303 -20.40 -23.87 -10.15
CA VAL A 303 -21.71 -24.10 -10.78
C VAL A 303 -21.93 -25.57 -11.16
N ARG A 304 -20.90 -26.34 -11.55
CA ARG A 304 -21.06 -27.75 -11.95
C ARG A 304 -21.28 -28.67 -10.77
N LEU A 305 -20.63 -28.37 -9.64
CA LEU A 305 -20.88 -29.07 -8.37
C LEU A 305 -22.34 -28.87 -7.96
N LYS A 306 -22.86 -27.63 -8.05
CA LYS A 306 -24.28 -27.35 -7.80
C LYS A 306 -25.22 -28.07 -8.78
N GLU A 307 -24.99 -27.96 -10.08
CA GLU A 307 -25.80 -28.63 -11.12
C GLU A 307 -25.90 -30.15 -10.85
N HIS A 308 -24.78 -30.82 -10.54
CA HIS A 308 -24.77 -32.25 -10.25
C HIS A 308 -25.39 -32.61 -8.89
N ALA A 309 -25.19 -31.79 -7.84
CA ALA A 309 -25.83 -31.98 -6.55
C ALA A 309 -27.36 -31.83 -6.64
N GLU A 310 -27.85 -30.86 -7.41
CA GLU A 310 -29.27 -30.71 -7.73
C GLU A 310 -29.82 -31.90 -8.53
N GLU A 311 -29.08 -32.40 -9.53
CA GLU A 311 -29.48 -33.59 -10.29
C GLU A 311 -29.61 -34.83 -9.40
N LEU A 312 -28.64 -35.10 -8.52
CA LEU A 312 -28.66 -36.23 -7.58
C LEU A 312 -29.80 -36.12 -6.55
N VAL A 313 -30.01 -34.95 -5.94
CA VAL A 313 -31.15 -34.73 -5.01
C VAL A 313 -32.48 -34.88 -5.74
N GLN A 314 -32.59 -34.38 -6.97
CA GLN A 314 -33.78 -34.59 -7.79
C GLN A 314 -33.98 -36.06 -8.18
N GLU A 315 -32.94 -36.88 -8.37
CA GLU A 315 -33.10 -38.31 -8.61
C GLU A 315 -33.56 -39.04 -7.34
N MET A 316 -32.95 -38.77 -6.18
CA MET A 316 -33.36 -39.35 -4.90
C MET A 316 -34.79 -38.96 -4.50
N ASN A 317 -35.22 -37.72 -4.70
CA ASN A 317 -36.60 -37.29 -4.43
C ASN A 317 -37.63 -38.02 -5.31
N LYS A 318 -37.25 -38.53 -6.50
CA LYS A 318 -38.13 -39.35 -7.36
C LYS A 318 -38.26 -40.80 -6.86
N GLU A 319 -37.30 -41.31 -6.09
CA GLU A 319 -37.31 -42.68 -5.56
C GLU A 319 -37.81 -42.76 -4.11
N LEU A 320 -37.37 -41.84 -3.24
CA LEU A 320 -37.77 -41.75 -1.82
C LEU A 320 -39.10 -40.98 -1.63
N GLY A 321 -39.43 -40.08 -2.56
CA GLY A 321 -40.51 -39.10 -2.42
C GLY A 321 -40.01 -37.73 -1.95
N GLU A 322 -40.79 -36.70 -2.26
CA GLU A 322 -40.59 -35.35 -1.75
C GLU A 322 -41.09 -35.27 -0.30
N GLU A 323 -40.27 -34.69 0.58
CA GLU A 323 -40.70 -34.28 1.91
C GLU A 323 -41.50 -32.99 1.78
N MET A 324 -42.62 -32.89 2.50
CA MET A 324 -43.35 -31.63 2.60
C MET A 324 -42.57 -30.68 3.50
N GLU A 325 -42.18 -29.53 2.96
CA GLU A 325 -41.67 -28.40 3.71
C GLU A 325 -42.80 -27.87 4.61
N ASP A 326 -42.56 -27.77 5.92
CA ASP A 326 -43.57 -27.34 6.90
C ASP A 326 -43.59 -25.81 6.96
N ASP A 327 -44.50 -25.21 6.19
CA ASP A 327 -44.59 -23.78 5.86
C ASP A 327 -45.07 -22.85 7.04
N GLY A 328 -44.61 -23.14 8.27
CA GLY A 328 -44.45 -22.21 9.39
C GLY A 328 -45.70 -21.64 10.11
N GLU A 329 -45.48 -21.15 11.34
CA GLU A 329 -46.28 -20.08 11.97
C GLU A 329 -45.54 -19.48 13.20
N GLU A 330 -45.92 -18.26 13.62
CA GLU A 330 -45.41 -17.59 14.83
C GLU A 330 -46.27 -17.98 16.06
N GLY A 331 -45.66 -18.31 17.21
CA GLY A 331 -46.44 -18.72 18.41
C GLY A 331 -45.69 -18.65 19.75
N GLU A 332 -46.44 -18.34 20.83
CA GLU A 332 -45.94 -18.07 22.19
C GLU A 332 -45.87 -19.32 23.10
N GLU A 333 -45.12 -19.15 24.22
CA GLU A 333 -45.03 -19.95 25.46
C GLU A 333 -45.80 -21.29 25.61
N GLY A 334 -45.04 -22.37 25.90
CA GLY A 334 -45.55 -23.62 26.48
C GLY A 334 -44.41 -24.52 26.98
N GLY A 335 -44.61 -25.25 28.10
CA GLY A 335 -43.60 -26.14 28.69
C GLY A 335 -44.18 -27.48 29.17
N GLU A 336 -43.33 -28.34 29.75
CA GLU A 336 -43.58 -29.77 30.09
C GLU A 336 -43.65 -30.63 28.80
N GLY A 337 -42.81 -31.65 28.56
CA GLY A 337 -42.43 -32.83 29.38
C GLY A 337 -43.04 -34.08 28.69
N TRP A 338 -42.52 -35.31 28.68
CA TRP A 338 -41.51 -36.06 29.45
C TRP A 338 -40.80 -37.05 28.48
N GLU A 339 -39.49 -37.32 28.59
CA GLU A 339 -38.83 -38.53 29.19
C GLU A 339 -39.08 -39.90 28.52
N ASP A 340 -37.98 -40.67 28.39
CA ASP A 340 -37.81 -42.16 28.32
C ASP A 340 -36.56 -42.46 27.42
N GLU A 341 -35.35 -42.58 27.97
CA GLU A 341 -34.74 -43.76 28.63
C GLU A 341 -33.87 -44.65 27.70
N ILE A 342 -32.55 -44.60 27.89
CA ILE A 342 -31.64 -45.76 27.72
C ILE A 342 -30.70 -45.77 28.95
N GLU A 343 -30.61 -46.92 29.63
CA GLU A 343 -29.86 -47.09 30.86
C GLU A 343 -28.33 -47.21 30.62
N MET A 344 -27.53 -46.72 31.58
CA MET A 344 -26.17 -47.23 31.82
C MET A 344 -26.10 -47.84 33.22
N ASP A 345 -25.98 -49.16 33.27
CA ASP A 345 -26.01 -49.94 34.49
C ASP A 345 -24.75 -49.72 35.37
N LEU A 346 -24.93 -49.80 36.69
CA LEU A 346 -23.89 -49.54 37.70
C LEU A 346 -23.42 -50.85 38.37
N VAL A 347 -22.60 -50.73 39.44
CA VAL A 347 -22.29 -51.78 40.45
C VAL A 347 -21.08 -52.70 40.11
N PRO A 348 -20.10 -52.94 41.02
CA PRO A 348 -19.67 -52.13 42.18
C PRO A 348 -18.14 -51.95 42.32
N ALA A 349 -17.73 -51.04 43.21
CA ALA A 349 -16.37 -51.05 43.78
C ALA A 349 -16.27 -51.96 45.03
N PRO A 350 -15.14 -52.67 45.25
CA PRO A 350 -14.78 -53.21 46.55
C PRO A 350 -14.08 -52.14 47.39
N GLY A 351 -14.53 -51.93 48.63
CA GLY A 351 -13.93 -50.95 49.57
C GLY A 351 -13.37 -51.60 50.84
N GLY A 352 -12.67 -50.81 51.66
CA GLY A 352 -12.41 -51.15 53.06
C GLY A 352 -11.05 -50.78 53.65
N GLU A 353 -11.03 -49.63 54.37
CA GLU A 353 -10.23 -49.39 55.60
C GLU A 353 -8.67 -49.34 55.48
N SER A 354 -7.89 -48.72 56.39
CA SER A 354 -8.15 -48.14 57.71
C SER A 354 -7.25 -46.90 58.00
N SER A 355 -7.59 -46.12 59.04
CA SER A 355 -6.89 -44.89 59.50
C SER A 355 -5.86 -45.17 60.63
N PRO A 356 -5.34 -44.20 61.43
CA PRO A 356 -4.95 -42.78 61.23
C PRO A 356 -3.50 -42.50 61.77
N LEU A 357 -3.07 -41.22 61.95
CA LEU A 357 -2.59 -40.63 63.24
C LEU A 357 -1.75 -39.31 63.14
N LYS A 358 -2.21 -38.29 63.90
CA LYS A 358 -1.44 -37.28 64.70
C LYS A 358 -0.52 -36.19 64.07
N ASN A 359 -1.05 -34.96 64.09
CA ASN A 359 -0.40 -33.73 64.60
C ASN A 359 -0.33 -33.74 66.17
N PRO A 360 0.14 -32.70 66.92
CA PRO A 360 0.65 -31.35 66.58
C PRO A 360 2.16 -31.18 66.98
N VAL A 361 2.82 -30.04 67.23
CA VAL A 361 2.55 -28.60 67.60
C VAL A 361 3.71 -27.72 67.03
N VAL A 362 3.87 -26.38 67.19
CA VAL A 362 3.46 -25.36 68.20
C VAL A 362 3.19 -24.00 67.51
N GLU A 363 2.39 -23.11 68.12
CA GLU A 363 2.22 -21.68 67.75
C GLU A 363 2.67 -20.75 68.89
N VAL A 364 3.29 -19.60 68.58
CA VAL A 364 3.14 -18.24 69.20
C VAL A 364 3.80 -17.26 68.20
N GLU A 365 3.16 -16.30 67.51
CA GLU A 365 2.41 -15.07 67.89
C GLU A 365 3.22 -13.91 68.53
N ALA A 366 3.16 -12.73 67.89
CA ALA A 366 3.21 -11.34 68.42
C ALA A 366 3.55 -10.36 67.26
N VAL A 367 2.62 -9.64 66.60
CA VAL A 367 1.76 -8.51 67.02
C VAL A 367 2.39 -7.10 66.80
N ASP A 368 2.19 -6.57 65.58
CA ASP A 368 1.41 -5.36 65.24
C ASP A 368 1.82 -3.91 65.65
N MET A 369 1.24 -2.94 64.91
CA MET A 369 1.00 -1.50 65.18
C MET A 369 2.10 -0.43 64.98
N THR A 370 2.06 0.18 63.79
CA THR A 370 2.04 1.64 63.49
C THR A 370 2.49 2.70 64.53
N SER A 371 3.33 3.67 64.11
CA SER A 371 3.21 5.12 64.40
C SER A 371 4.20 5.94 63.54
N ALA A 372 4.20 7.29 63.64
CA ALA A 372 4.89 8.20 62.70
C ALA A 372 5.60 9.38 63.40
N GLU A 373 6.52 10.07 62.70
CA GLU A 373 6.97 11.50 62.79
C GLU A 373 8.26 11.63 61.92
N VAL A 374 8.40 12.56 60.96
CA VAL A 374 8.54 14.05 60.97
C VAL A 374 9.99 14.53 61.19
N GLU A 375 10.35 15.63 60.52
CA GLU A 375 11.71 16.13 60.24
C GLU A 375 12.43 16.80 61.43
N VAL A 376 13.78 16.87 61.37
CA VAL A 376 14.62 18.10 61.30
C VAL A 376 16.11 17.76 61.60
N ALA A 377 17.04 18.51 61.01
CA ALA A 377 18.49 18.25 61.04
C ALA A 377 19.27 18.97 62.17
N THR A 378 20.53 18.55 62.39
CA THR A 378 21.59 19.28 63.12
C THR A 378 22.96 19.05 62.48
N GLU A 379 23.92 19.97 62.68
CA GLU A 379 25.06 20.20 61.77
C GLU A 379 26.46 19.90 62.36
N ASN A 380 27.42 19.52 61.49
CA ASN A 380 28.85 19.97 61.47
C ASN A 380 29.72 19.85 62.76
N PRO A 381 30.97 20.37 62.85
CA PRO A 381 32.00 20.78 61.85
C PRO A 381 33.23 19.80 61.84
N VAL A 382 34.47 20.01 61.31
CA VAL A 382 35.47 21.10 61.49
C VAL A 382 36.62 21.10 60.44
N SER A 383 36.76 22.25 59.75
CA SER A 383 37.96 22.95 59.20
C SER A 383 38.97 22.31 58.22
N ALA A 384 39.25 23.05 57.13
CA ALA A 384 40.48 23.85 56.95
C ALA A 384 40.18 25.09 56.07
N HIS A 385 40.91 26.21 56.20
CA HIS A 385 40.56 27.52 55.58
C HIS A 385 41.74 28.27 54.91
N GLY A 386 41.41 29.18 53.97
CA GLY A 386 42.32 30.13 53.33
C GLY A 386 41.88 30.44 51.88
N ASP A 387 40.84 31.22 51.58
CA ASP A 387 40.50 32.62 51.94
C ASP A 387 41.12 33.70 51.00
N VAL A 388 40.39 34.03 49.92
CA VAL A 388 40.31 35.36 49.27
C VAL A 388 38.88 35.52 48.75
N SER A 389 38.32 36.73 48.75
CA SER A 389 36.91 37.05 48.49
C SER A 389 36.63 37.75 47.15
N LEU A 390 35.32 37.97 46.91
CA LEU A 390 34.60 38.83 45.94
C LEU A 390 33.75 37.99 44.95
N SER A 391 32.48 38.23 44.66
CA SER A 391 31.41 39.12 45.14
C SER A 391 30.23 38.91 44.16
N GLU A 392 28.97 38.94 44.61
CA GLU A 392 27.82 38.89 43.70
C GLU A 392 27.64 40.23 42.97
N GLU A 393 27.71 40.26 41.63
CA GLU A 393 27.11 41.33 40.82
C GLU A 393 26.51 40.73 39.53
N GLU A 394 25.21 40.91 39.31
CA GLU A 394 24.59 40.73 37.99
C GLU A 394 24.97 41.92 37.11
N SER A 395 25.95 41.73 36.20
CA SER A 395 26.26 42.72 35.17
C SER A 395 25.48 42.43 33.89
N ASP A 396 24.24 42.92 33.82
CA ASP A 396 23.60 43.17 32.52
C ASP A 396 24.41 44.25 31.78
N SER A 397 25.24 43.81 30.84
CA SER A 397 26.12 44.69 30.07
C SER A 397 26.21 44.27 28.60
N GLY A 398 25.04 44.15 27.96
CA GLY A 398 24.81 44.44 26.55
C GLY A 398 25.86 44.00 25.53
N ASP A 399 25.83 42.72 25.16
CA ASP A 399 26.23 42.27 23.83
C ASP A 399 25.32 41.13 23.34
N SER A 400 24.10 41.50 22.90
CA SER A 400 23.09 40.55 22.38
C SER A 400 23.02 40.54 20.85
N GLY A 401 24.02 41.10 20.16
CA GLY A 401 24.11 41.06 18.70
C GLY A 401 24.74 39.76 18.20
N ASP A 402 25.94 39.47 18.69
CA ASP A 402 26.81 38.41 18.13
C ASP A 402 26.28 36.98 18.38
N GLU A 403 25.42 36.75 19.39
CA GLU A 403 24.78 35.45 19.60
C GLU A 403 23.87 35.04 18.42
N TRP A 404 23.18 35.99 17.78
CA TRP A 404 22.17 35.70 16.77
C TRP A 404 22.78 35.46 15.37
N GLU A 405 23.83 36.21 15.00
CA GLU A 405 24.62 35.89 13.80
C GLU A 405 25.30 34.51 13.94
N THR A 406 25.78 34.18 15.14
CA THR A 406 26.37 32.87 15.44
C THR A 406 25.34 31.73 15.33
N GLN A 407 24.11 31.92 15.81
CA GLN A 407 23.04 30.90 15.66
C GLN A 407 22.71 30.61 14.19
N SER A 408 22.56 31.64 13.35
CA SER A 408 22.22 31.48 11.94
C SER A 408 23.23 30.61 11.17
N LEU A 409 24.52 30.69 11.52
CA LEU A 409 25.58 29.89 10.89
C LEU A 409 25.58 28.40 11.30
N TYR A 410 24.95 28.04 12.41
CA TYR A 410 24.84 26.64 12.86
C TYR A 410 23.49 26.01 12.52
N GLU A 411 22.38 26.74 12.47
CA GLU A 411 21.06 26.15 12.15
C GLU A 411 21.03 25.51 10.75
N ASP A 412 21.62 26.14 9.72
CA ASP A 412 21.73 25.58 8.36
C ASP A 412 22.68 24.35 8.27
N ALA A 413 23.48 24.09 9.30
CA ALA A 413 24.52 23.04 9.31
C ALA A 413 24.19 21.82 10.19
N ILE A 414 23.15 21.89 11.02
CA ILE A 414 22.80 20.81 11.96
C ILE A 414 22.14 19.63 11.22
N GLN A 415 22.84 18.50 11.16
CA GLN A 415 22.20 17.21 10.88
C GLN A 415 21.52 16.70 12.15
N ILE A 416 20.18 16.68 12.13
CA ILE A 416 19.36 16.13 13.22
C ILE A 416 19.52 14.61 13.23
N LEU A 417 20.17 14.12 14.29
CA LEU A 417 20.45 12.72 14.54
C LEU A 417 19.23 12.09 15.21
N ARG A 418 18.57 11.13 14.54
CA ARG A 418 17.37 10.47 15.10
C ARG A 418 17.77 9.35 16.06
N ASP A 419 16.95 9.14 17.09
CA ASP A 419 17.13 8.07 18.10
C ASP A 419 17.24 6.66 17.48
N GLU A 420 16.69 6.46 16.28
CA GLU A 420 16.88 5.28 15.42
C GLU A 420 18.36 5.00 15.12
N GLN A 421 19.11 6.02 14.72
CA GLN A 421 20.51 5.91 14.29
C GLN A 421 21.46 5.67 15.48
N LEU A 422 20.99 5.90 16.71
CA LEU A 422 21.68 5.54 17.95
C LEU A 422 21.45 4.07 18.36
N ARG A 423 20.53 3.34 17.71
CA ARG A 423 20.31 1.89 17.95
C ARG A 423 21.33 1.02 17.20
N GLU A 424 21.74 1.42 16.00
CA GLU A 424 22.55 0.57 15.10
C GLU A 424 24.08 0.71 15.30
N GLY A 425 24.55 1.66 16.11
CA GLY A 425 25.99 1.87 16.36
C GLY A 425 26.79 2.37 15.15
N VAL A 426 26.12 2.88 14.12
CA VAL A 426 26.69 3.26 12.81
C VAL A 426 27.63 4.48 12.89
N VAL A 427 27.52 5.30 13.94
CA VAL A 427 28.31 6.52 14.12
C VAL A 427 29.40 6.30 15.19
N PRO A 428 30.69 6.38 14.85
CA PRO A 428 31.78 6.34 15.83
C PRO A 428 31.68 7.47 16.88
N ASP A 429 32.08 7.18 18.11
CA ASP A 429 32.09 8.09 19.27
C ASP A 429 30.72 8.69 19.69
N ALA A 430 29.60 8.19 19.16
CA ALA A 430 28.24 8.60 19.58
C ALA A 430 27.80 7.99 20.93
N CYS A 431 26.77 8.57 21.55
CA CYS A 431 26.05 7.95 22.66
C CYS A 431 25.23 6.74 22.21
N THR A 432 25.03 5.77 23.11
CA THR A 432 23.94 4.79 22.95
C THR A 432 22.58 5.44 23.23
N LEU A 433 21.49 4.82 22.78
CA LEU A 433 20.13 5.30 23.06
C LEU A 433 19.84 5.41 24.57
N ASP A 434 20.29 4.43 25.37
CA ASP A 434 20.10 4.45 26.83
C ASP A 434 20.91 5.54 27.52
N GLU A 435 22.16 5.79 27.08
CA GLU A 435 22.96 6.94 27.52
C GLU A 435 22.25 8.25 27.19
N ALA A 436 21.74 8.40 25.96
CA ALA A 436 21.05 9.60 25.51
C ALA A 436 19.79 9.89 26.34
N ILE A 437 18.97 8.86 26.60
CA ILE A 437 17.77 8.97 27.46
C ILE A 437 18.18 9.35 28.89
N ALA A 438 19.24 8.76 29.44
CA ALA A 438 19.74 9.09 30.78
C ALA A 438 20.23 10.55 30.86
N PHE A 439 20.99 11.05 29.88
CA PHE A 439 21.47 12.43 29.85
C PHE A 439 20.32 13.44 29.67
N ARG A 440 19.35 13.20 28.76
CA ARG A 440 18.16 14.04 28.61
C ARG A 440 17.35 14.13 29.91
N LYS A 441 17.14 12.99 30.60
CA LYS A 441 16.47 12.92 31.90
C LYS A 441 17.26 13.68 32.98
N ARG A 442 18.57 13.47 33.07
CA ARG A 442 19.45 14.13 34.06
C ARG A 442 19.49 15.65 33.88
N LEU A 443 19.58 16.15 32.64
CA LEU A 443 19.51 17.58 32.32
C LEU A 443 18.21 18.23 32.84
N HIS A 444 17.09 17.52 32.77
CA HIS A 444 15.82 18.00 33.33
C HIS A 444 15.75 17.93 34.87
N GLU A 445 16.50 17.03 35.51
CA GLU A 445 16.55 16.87 36.97
C GLU A 445 17.43 17.92 37.67
N VAL A 446 18.64 18.18 37.16
CA VAL A 446 19.61 19.09 37.81
C VAL A 446 19.67 20.49 37.19
N GLY A 447 19.11 20.67 35.98
CA GLY A 447 19.13 21.95 35.26
C GLY A 447 20.45 22.23 34.53
N LYS A 448 20.43 23.22 33.62
CA LYS A 448 21.52 23.47 32.64
C LYS A 448 22.91 23.59 33.28
N ALA A 449 23.07 24.44 34.28
CA ALA A 449 24.38 24.76 34.86
C ALA A 449 25.01 23.54 35.56
N ALA A 450 24.29 22.93 36.51
CA ALA A 450 24.76 21.75 37.23
C ALA A 450 24.97 20.53 36.30
N PHE A 451 24.20 20.40 35.21
CA PHE A 451 24.41 19.35 34.23
C PHE A 451 25.75 19.51 33.50
N VAL A 452 26.10 20.73 33.07
CA VAL A 452 27.37 21.03 32.39
C VAL A 452 28.55 20.84 33.36
N GLU A 453 28.42 21.24 34.62
CA GLU A 453 29.43 21.02 35.66
C GLU A 453 29.62 19.53 36.00
N GLU A 454 28.53 18.75 36.10
CA GLU A 454 28.59 17.31 36.42
C GLU A 454 29.18 16.46 35.29
N THR A 455 29.04 16.90 34.02
CA THR A 455 29.44 16.13 32.83
C THR A 455 30.77 16.60 32.22
N ILE A 456 30.84 17.87 31.78
CA ILE A 456 32.02 18.46 31.14
C ILE A 456 33.02 18.94 32.19
N GLY A 457 32.54 19.65 33.22
CA GLY A 457 33.39 20.21 34.30
C GLY A 457 34.12 19.18 35.18
N GLN A 458 33.88 17.89 34.95
CA GLN A 458 34.52 16.75 35.63
C GLN A 458 35.16 15.75 34.64
N ASP A 459 35.38 16.14 33.37
CA ASP A 459 35.97 15.34 32.29
C ASP A 459 35.33 13.94 32.09
N LYS A 460 34.04 13.77 32.45
CA LYS A 460 33.38 12.45 32.40
C LYS A 460 32.92 12.06 30.99
N VAL A 461 32.50 13.05 30.20
CA VAL A 461 31.93 12.86 28.86
C VAL A 461 32.34 14.04 28.00
N THR A 462 32.82 13.77 26.78
CA THR A 462 33.19 14.83 25.83
C THR A 462 31.95 15.56 25.31
N ALA A 463 32.08 16.85 25.04
CA ALA A 463 31.07 17.68 24.41
C ALA A 463 30.65 17.13 23.04
N LYS A 464 31.60 16.59 22.24
CA LYS A 464 31.28 15.87 21.00
C LYS A 464 30.29 14.72 21.22
N LYS A 465 30.51 13.88 22.24
CA LYS A 465 29.61 12.75 22.55
C LYS A 465 28.26 13.25 23.10
N LEU A 466 28.26 14.28 23.93
CA LEU A 466 27.02 14.90 24.45
C LEU A 466 26.15 15.53 23.35
N CYS A 467 26.71 16.13 22.30
CA CYS A 467 25.93 16.62 21.15
C CYS A 467 25.05 15.51 20.54
N THR A 468 25.59 14.30 20.39
CA THR A 468 24.83 13.15 19.86
C THR A 468 23.72 12.71 20.81
N ALA A 469 23.92 12.81 22.14
CA ALA A 469 22.87 12.54 23.13
C ALA A 469 21.65 13.47 22.96
N PHE A 470 21.89 14.73 22.59
CA PHE A 470 20.84 15.72 22.33
C PHE A 470 20.34 15.75 20.88
N GLY A 471 20.69 14.74 20.07
CA GLY A 471 20.16 14.59 18.71
C GLY A 471 20.80 15.50 17.67
N ILE A 472 22.00 16.02 17.93
CA ILE A 472 22.78 16.80 16.95
C ILE A 472 24.02 16.00 16.54
N LEU A 473 24.13 15.69 15.25
CA LEU A 473 25.41 15.27 14.68
C LEU A 473 26.26 16.52 14.41
N PRO A 474 27.49 16.61 14.95
CA PRO A 474 28.35 17.76 14.70
C PRO A 474 28.69 17.90 13.20
N PRO A 475 28.71 19.13 12.64
CA PRO A 475 29.09 19.35 11.25
C PRO A 475 30.49 18.83 10.92
N ALA A 476 30.66 18.27 9.72
CA ALA A 476 31.92 17.64 9.28
C ALA A 476 33.14 18.60 9.20
N PHE A 477 32.95 19.92 9.36
CA PHE A 477 34.05 20.88 9.47
C PHE A 477 34.65 20.98 10.89
N LEU A 478 33.99 20.40 11.91
CA LEU A 478 34.50 20.30 13.28
C LEU A 478 35.21 18.97 13.57
N ASP A 479 35.19 18.01 12.63
CA ASP A 479 35.77 16.68 12.87
C ASP A 479 37.30 16.77 13.06
N GLY A 480 37.78 16.39 14.25
CA GLY A 480 39.17 16.54 14.68
C GLY A 480 39.52 17.86 15.38
N ALA A 481 38.56 18.78 15.58
CA ALA A 481 38.71 19.95 16.44
C ALA A 481 38.79 19.57 17.94
N PRO A 482 39.38 20.42 18.81
CA PRO A 482 39.31 20.23 20.26
C PRO A 482 37.87 20.34 20.77
N ASP A 483 37.58 19.65 21.88
CA ASP A 483 36.22 19.50 22.43
C ASP A 483 35.57 20.85 22.81
N GLU A 484 36.40 21.83 23.18
CA GLU A 484 36.04 23.25 23.39
C GLU A 484 35.23 23.85 22.22
N ALA A 485 35.53 23.46 20.97
CA ALA A 485 34.84 23.95 19.78
C ALA A 485 33.39 23.43 19.66
N TYR A 486 33.02 22.39 20.40
CA TYR A 486 31.68 21.81 20.43
C TYR A 486 30.78 22.48 21.49
N HIS A 487 31.34 23.27 22.41
CA HIS A 487 30.59 23.88 23.53
C HIS A 487 29.45 24.79 23.08
N ALA A 488 29.62 25.58 22.02
CA ALA A 488 28.57 26.44 21.48
C ALA A 488 27.39 25.64 20.89
N LEU A 489 27.70 24.61 20.09
CA LEU A 489 26.72 23.69 19.52
C LEU A 489 25.94 22.95 20.62
N LEU A 490 26.65 22.52 21.67
CA LEU A 490 26.08 21.83 22.83
C LEU A 490 25.22 22.76 23.69
N ALA A 491 25.58 24.03 23.85
CA ALA A 491 24.78 25.02 24.56
C ALA A 491 23.44 25.29 23.86
N ILE A 492 23.43 25.30 22.52
CA ILE A 492 22.20 25.35 21.72
C ILE A 492 21.39 24.06 21.92
N ALA A 493 22.01 22.88 21.79
CA ALA A 493 21.35 21.58 21.96
C ALA A 493 20.68 21.43 23.34
N ILE A 494 21.42 21.71 24.41
CA ILE A 494 20.94 21.73 25.80
C ILE A 494 19.80 22.75 25.96
N SER A 495 19.85 23.88 25.27
CA SER A 495 18.81 24.91 25.36
C SER A 495 17.52 24.52 24.63
N GLN A 496 17.62 23.88 23.47
CA GLN A 496 16.48 23.34 22.72
C GLN A 496 15.84 22.14 23.43
N GLU A 497 16.63 21.18 23.93
CA GLU A 497 16.08 20.04 24.67
C GLU A 497 15.47 20.49 26.01
N PHE A 498 16.09 21.43 26.72
CA PHE A 498 15.52 21.96 27.97
C PHE A 498 14.26 22.83 27.75
N SER A 499 14.02 23.39 26.56
CA SER A 499 12.79 24.12 26.26
C SER A 499 11.62 23.22 25.81
N ARG A 500 11.89 21.96 25.43
CA ARG A 500 10.83 20.99 25.10
C ARG A 500 9.97 20.66 26.32
N ARG A 501 8.65 20.87 26.18
CA ARG A 501 7.65 20.52 27.20
C ARG A 501 7.15 19.10 26.97
N GLN A 502 7.42 18.20 27.92
CA GLN A 502 6.84 16.86 27.95
C GLN A 502 5.32 16.92 28.24
N LYS A 503 4.56 15.94 27.73
CA LYS A 503 3.12 15.83 28.03
C LYS A 503 2.93 15.39 29.49
N LEU A 504 1.98 16.02 30.18
CA LEU A 504 1.54 15.59 31.51
C LEU A 504 0.71 14.30 31.39
N PRO A 505 1.18 13.14 31.91
CA PRO A 505 0.53 11.85 31.67
C PRO A 505 -0.84 11.70 32.36
N GLN A 506 -1.15 12.54 33.36
CA GLN A 506 -2.39 12.49 34.13
C GLN A 506 -3.60 13.19 33.48
N TYR A 507 -3.45 13.79 32.30
CA TYR A 507 -4.54 14.46 31.58
C TYR A 507 -4.56 14.01 30.10
N ASN A 508 -5.62 13.30 29.70
CA ASN A 508 -5.72 12.69 28.37
C ASN A 508 -7.10 12.82 27.71
N THR A 509 -8.17 12.94 28.49
CA THR A 509 -9.56 12.84 28.04
C THR A 509 -10.23 14.20 27.86
N VAL A 510 -11.39 14.23 27.20
CA VAL A 510 -12.25 15.42 27.16
C VAL A 510 -12.76 15.76 28.56
N ASP A 511 -13.05 14.75 29.40
CA ASP A 511 -13.48 14.94 30.78
C ASP A 511 -12.38 15.53 31.67
N ASP A 512 -11.10 15.21 31.43
CA ASP A 512 -9.97 15.91 32.06
C ASP A 512 -9.93 17.39 31.66
N ALA A 513 -10.14 17.70 30.37
CA ALA A 513 -10.21 19.08 29.89
C ALA A 513 -11.41 19.85 30.49
N VAL A 514 -12.57 19.20 30.66
CA VAL A 514 -13.74 19.77 31.33
C VAL A 514 -13.47 19.98 32.83
N ARG A 515 -12.80 19.04 33.51
CA ARG A 515 -12.41 19.14 34.92
C ARG A 515 -11.45 20.32 35.15
N LEU A 516 -10.40 20.42 34.32
CA LEU A 516 -9.46 21.55 34.32
C LEU A 516 -10.18 22.89 34.11
N LEU A 517 -11.10 22.98 33.14
CA LEU A 517 -11.92 24.18 32.92
C LEU A 517 -12.79 24.55 34.15
N GLN A 518 -13.24 23.57 34.93
CA GLN A 518 -14.02 23.79 36.16
C GLN A 518 -13.13 24.21 37.34
N GLU A 519 -11.92 23.67 37.47
CA GLU A 519 -11.01 23.91 38.60
C GLU A 519 -10.15 25.19 38.44
N SER A 520 -9.52 25.39 37.28
CA SER A 520 -8.57 26.47 36.99
C SER A 520 -9.17 27.88 37.05
N LYS A 521 -8.40 28.87 37.53
CA LYS A 521 -8.84 30.26 37.81
C LYS A 521 -8.05 31.32 37.04
N ASN A 522 -6.88 30.97 36.53
CA ASN A 522 -5.95 31.88 35.85
C ASN A 522 -5.65 31.35 34.44
N ILE A 523 -6.68 31.23 33.61
CA ILE A 523 -6.60 30.62 32.28
C ILE A 523 -5.99 31.61 31.28
N ILE A 524 -4.90 31.22 30.62
CA ILE A 524 -4.39 31.89 29.40
C ILE A 524 -5.10 31.29 28.18
N VAL A 525 -5.58 32.14 27.27
CA VAL A 525 -6.13 31.69 25.98
C VAL A 525 -5.31 32.27 24.83
N LEU A 526 -4.74 31.40 23.99
CA LEU A 526 -3.99 31.74 22.78
C LEU A 526 -4.88 31.57 21.55
N THR A 527 -5.14 32.65 20.81
CA THR A 527 -6.07 32.66 19.67
C THR A 527 -5.43 33.08 18.35
N GLY A 528 -5.98 32.57 17.25
CA GLY A 528 -5.65 33.00 15.88
C GLY A 528 -6.83 32.84 14.93
N ALA A 529 -6.59 33.12 13.65
CA ALA A 529 -7.63 33.39 12.64
C ALA A 529 -8.72 32.31 12.52
N GLY A 530 -8.43 31.06 12.90
CA GLY A 530 -9.41 29.98 12.97
C GLY A 530 -10.67 30.32 13.78
N ILE A 531 -10.58 31.17 14.82
CA ILE A 531 -11.75 31.57 15.63
C ILE A 531 -12.69 32.56 14.91
N SER A 532 -12.19 33.29 13.91
CA SER A 532 -12.93 34.28 13.12
C SER A 532 -13.51 33.69 11.81
N THR A 533 -13.04 32.52 11.36
CA THR A 533 -13.53 31.83 10.14
C THR A 533 -15.06 31.69 10.06
N SER A 534 -15.70 31.39 11.18
CA SER A 534 -17.17 31.26 11.29
C SER A 534 -17.96 32.55 11.03
N LEU A 535 -17.29 33.70 10.95
CA LEU A 535 -17.87 35.01 10.64
C LEU A 535 -17.73 35.40 9.16
N GLY A 536 -17.13 34.53 8.34
CA GLY A 536 -16.86 34.80 6.92
C GLY A 536 -15.52 35.50 6.65
N ILE A 537 -14.74 35.82 7.68
CA ILE A 537 -13.36 36.28 7.55
C ILE A 537 -12.49 35.06 7.21
N PRO A 538 -11.87 34.96 6.02
CA PRO A 538 -11.00 33.83 5.70
C PRO A 538 -9.78 33.83 6.63
N ASP A 539 -9.28 32.65 6.98
CA ASP A 539 -7.94 32.59 7.57
C ASP A 539 -6.87 32.84 6.49
N PHE A 540 -5.60 32.91 6.88
CA PHE A 540 -4.52 33.15 5.92
C PHE A 540 -4.16 31.93 5.06
N ARG A 541 -4.35 30.70 5.56
CA ARG A 541 -3.60 29.51 5.11
C ARG A 541 -4.44 28.27 4.75
N SER A 542 -5.77 28.30 4.89
CA SER A 542 -6.65 27.21 4.50
C SER A 542 -6.64 27.00 2.99
N LYS A 543 -6.62 25.73 2.56
CA LYS A 543 -6.64 25.36 1.15
C LYS A 543 -7.94 25.85 0.49
N ASP A 544 -7.81 26.35 -0.75
CA ASP A 544 -8.90 26.80 -1.64
C ASP A 544 -9.81 27.94 -1.10
N THR A 545 -9.58 28.42 0.13
CA THR A 545 -10.48 29.35 0.85
C THR A 545 -9.73 30.41 1.65
N GLY A 546 -8.52 30.13 2.13
CA GLY A 546 -7.68 31.07 2.87
C GLY A 546 -7.06 32.14 1.97
N LEU A 547 -6.78 33.31 2.55
CA LEU A 547 -6.35 34.52 1.85
C LEU A 547 -5.19 34.27 0.87
N TYR A 548 -4.14 33.57 1.31
CA TYR A 548 -2.96 33.29 0.46
C TYR A 548 -3.29 32.47 -0.79
N SER A 549 -4.31 31.61 -0.77
CA SER A 549 -4.77 30.87 -1.96
C SER A 549 -5.48 31.77 -2.98
N GLN A 550 -6.12 32.85 -2.52
CA GLN A 550 -6.78 33.84 -3.37
C GLN A 550 -5.77 34.81 -3.99
N LEU A 551 -4.67 35.12 -3.28
CA LEU A 551 -3.63 36.08 -3.70
C LEU A 551 -2.59 35.50 -4.67
N ALA A 552 -2.61 34.19 -4.96
CA ALA A 552 -1.68 33.54 -5.89
C ALA A 552 -1.68 34.11 -7.33
N HIS A 553 -2.66 34.94 -7.69
CA HIS A 553 -2.72 35.64 -8.97
C HIS A 553 -1.87 36.92 -9.04
N LEU A 554 -1.31 37.40 -7.91
CA LEU A 554 -0.53 38.64 -7.83
C LEU A 554 0.95 38.47 -8.22
N GLY A 555 1.44 37.23 -8.43
CA GLY A 555 2.80 36.95 -8.92
C GLY A 555 3.91 36.97 -7.87
N LEU A 556 3.56 37.07 -6.58
CA LEU A 556 4.47 36.95 -5.44
C LEU A 556 5.00 35.52 -5.28
N SER A 557 6.22 35.37 -4.73
CA SER A 557 6.87 34.05 -4.55
C SER A 557 6.30 33.29 -3.36
N ASP A 558 6.16 33.97 -2.21
CA ASP A 558 5.37 33.54 -1.06
C ASP A 558 4.28 34.59 -0.79
N PRO A 559 2.98 34.22 -0.76
CA PRO A 559 1.90 35.13 -0.36
C PRO A 559 2.06 35.80 1.02
N GLN A 560 2.98 35.34 1.88
CA GLN A 560 3.38 36.02 3.10
C GLN A 560 4.08 37.36 2.87
N GLU A 561 4.68 37.57 1.69
CA GLU A 561 5.35 38.82 1.24
C GLU A 561 4.44 40.06 1.34
N VAL A 562 3.11 39.90 1.25
CA VAL A 562 2.16 41.03 1.37
C VAL A 562 2.17 41.68 2.77
N PHE A 563 2.71 40.96 3.76
CA PHE A 563 2.91 41.46 5.13
C PHE A 563 4.39 41.64 5.46
N ASP A 564 5.29 41.71 4.47
CA ASP A 564 6.71 42.03 4.69
C ASP A 564 6.97 43.54 4.68
N ILE A 565 7.81 44.02 5.61
CA ILE A 565 8.06 45.46 5.79
C ILE A 565 8.88 46.09 4.66
N GLN A 566 9.71 45.33 3.95
CA GLN A 566 10.47 45.82 2.80
C GLN A 566 9.57 45.86 1.56
N VAL A 567 8.78 44.81 1.31
CA VAL A 567 7.79 44.78 0.22
C VAL A 567 6.78 45.93 0.37
N PHE A 568 6.35 46.25 1.59
CA PHE A 568 5.49 47.41 1.86
C PHE A 568 6.17 48.77 1.62
N ARG A 569 7.51 48.86 1.72
CA ARG A 569 8.29 50.07 1.40
C ARG A 569 8.50 50.23 -0.11
N GLU A 570 8.64 49.11 -0.83
CA GLU A 570 8.79 49.08 -2.29
C GLU A 570 7.46 49.36 -3.01
N ASP A 571 6.39 48.61 -2.68
CA ASP A 571 5.03 48.86 -3.18
C ASP A 571 3.95 48.65 -2.10
N PRO A 572 3.54 49.71 -1.37
CA PRO A 572 2.45 49.63 -0.41
C PRO A 572 1.07 49.37 -1.05
N SER A 573 0.93 49.51 -2.38
CA SER A 573 -0.35 49.26 -3.06
C SER A 573 -0.75 47.77 -3.02
N ILE A 574 0.22 46.86 -2.94
CA ILE A 574 -0.02 45.41 -2.80
C ILE A 574 -0.83 45.13 -1.53
N PHE A 575 -0.37 45.63 -0.37
CA PHE A 575 -1.10 45.54 0.90
C PHE A 575 -2.46 46.25 0.83
N TYR A 576 -2.52 47.46 0.27
CA TYR A 576 -3.78 48.22 0.21
C TYR A 576 -4.83 47.64 -0.75
N SER A 577 -4.41 46.84 -1.73
CA SER A 577 -5.32 46.07 -2.59
C SER A 577 -6.12 45.02 -1.80
N ILE A 578 -5.54 44.45 -0.74
CA ILE A 578 -6.15 43.39 0.09
C ILE A 578 -6.75 43.92 1.40
N ALA A 579 -6.23 45.03 1.94
CA ALA A 579 -6.61 45.52 3.27
C ALA A 579 -8.12 45.83 3.39
N LYS A 580 -8.78 46.16 2.27
CA LYS A 580 -10.23 46.36 2.18
C LYS A 580 -11.06 45.14 2.62
N ASP A 581 -10.55 43.92 2.39
CA ASP A 581 -11.22 42.64 2.66
C ASP A 581 -10.92 42.12 4.07
N ILE A 582 -9.86 42.64 4.70
CA ILE A 582 -9.45 42.35 6.08
C ILE A 582 -10.14 43.30 7.08
N LEU A 583 -10.56 44.49 6.64
CA LEU A 583 -11.19 45.49 7.53
C LEU A 583 -12.47 44.94 8.20
N PRO A 584 -12.62 45.06 9.53
CA PRO A 584 -13.82 44.62 10.23
C PRO A 584 -15.05 45.41 9.77
N THR A 585 -15.96 44.72 9.07
CA THR A 585 -17.12 45.32 8.39
C THR A 585 -18.41 45.25 9.22
N GLU A 586 -18.49 44.36 10.23
CA GLU A 586 -19.65 44.20 11.10
C GLU A 586 -19.25 43.98 12.57
N LYS A 587 -20.11 44.42 13.51
CA LYS A 587 -19.94 44.16 14.96
C LYS A 587 -20.46 42.78 15.38
N LYS A 588 -20.03 41.73 14.70
CA LYS A 588 -20.35 40.33 15.03
C LYS A 588 -19.15 39.68 15.73
N TYR A 589 -19.42 38.65 16.53
CA TYR A 589 -18.40 37.83 17.20
C TYR A 589 -18.82 36.36 17.16
N SER A 590 -17.85 35.45 17.17
CA SER A 590 -18.12 34.00 17.06
C SER A 590 -18.43 33.36 18.42
N PRO A 591 -19.01 32.14 18.47
CA PRO A 591 -19.23 31.43 19.72
C PRO A 591 -17.95 31.25 20.56
N THR A 592 -16.79 31.14 19.92
CA THR A 592 -15.48 31.06 20.59
C THR A 592 -15.11 32.37 21.29
N HIS A 593 -15.37 33.52 20.67
CA HIS A 593 -15.20 34.82 21.34
C HIS A 593 -16.19 34.96 22.52
N GLY A 594 -17.43 34.48 22.35
CA GLY A 594 -18.42 34.39 23.43
C GLY A 594 -17.97 33.49 24.60
N PHE A 595 -17.25 32.41 24.32
CA PHE A 595 -16.64 31.54 25.33
C PHE A 595 -15.51 32.25 26.10
N ILE A 596 -14.64 33.02 25.41
CA ILE A 596 -13.59 33.81 26.08
C ILE A 596 -14.22 34.88 26.98
N ARG A 597 -15.27 35.57 26.51
CA ARG A 597 -16.09 36.48 27.34
C ARG A 597 -16.72 35.75 28.53
N LEU A 598 -17.22 34.53 28.37
CA LEU A 598 -17.78 33.71 29.46
C LEU A 598 -16.73 33.29 30.50
N LEU A 599 -15.48 33.01 30.09
CA LEU A 599 -14.37 32.78 31.03
C LEU A 599 -14.05 34.04 31.83
N GLN A 600 -14.10 35.22 31.21
CA GLN A 600 -13.95 36.51 31.89
C GLN A 600 -15.09 36.78 32.86
N ASP A 601 -16.35 36.58 32.46
CA ASP A 601 -17.53 36.79 33.33
C ASP A 601 -17.57 35.81 34.51
N LYS A 602 -16.91 34.65 34.40
CA LYS A 602 -16.69 33.70 35.49
C LYS A 602 -15.44 34.00 36.33
N GLY A 603 -14.70 35.08 36.04
CA GLY A 603 -13.47 35.46 36.72
C GLY A 603 -12.28 34.50 36.50
N LYS A 604 -12.33 33.67 35.45
CA LYS A 604 -11.35 32.61 35.14
C LYS A 604 -10.30 33.00 34.08
N LEU A 605 -10.54 34.05 33.29
CA LEU A 605 -9.60 34.50 32.25
C LEU A 605 -8.46 35.31 32.89
N LEU A 606 -7.22 34.83 32.78
CA LEU A 606 -6.02 35.61 33.12
C LEU A 606 -5.73 36.65 32.04
N THR A 607 -5.49 36.19 30.81
CA THR A 607 -5.22 37.00 29.61
C THR A 607 -5.56 36.19 28.35
N ASN A 608 -6.11 36.84 27.32
CA ASN A 608 -6.22 36.30 25.97
C ASN A 608 -5.17 36.96 25.05
N TYR A 609 -4.21 36.16 24.61
CA TYR A 609 -3.20 36.53 23.61
C TYR A 609 -3.73 36.19 22.23
N THR A 610 -3.96 37.19 21.39
CA THR A 610 -4.53 37.00 20.05
C THR A 610 -3.54 37.36 18.94
N GLN A 611 -3.45 36.49 17.95
CA GLN A 611 -2.75 36.73 16.68
C GLN A 611 -3.64 37.47 15.66
N ASN A 612 -4.89 37.77 16.03
CA ASN A 612 -5.86 38.44 15.17
C ASN A 612 -5.69 39.96 15.23
N ILE A 613 -5.83 40.59 14.07
CA ILE A 613 -5.81 42.05 13.87
C ILE A 613 -7.23 42.62 13.72
N ASP A 614 -8.26 41.76 13.76
CA ASP A 614 -9.68 42.09 13.51
C ASP A 614 -10.39 42.78 14.70
N ASN A 615 -9.81 42.68 15.90
CA ASN A 615 -10.30 43.27 17.16
C ASN A 615 -11.70 42.76 17.58
N ILE A 616 -12.06 41.52 17.20
CA ILE A 616 -13.37 40.95 17.49
C ILE A 616 -13.52 40.50 18.95
N GLU A 617 -12.42 40.28 19.66
CA GLU A 617 -12.37 40.04 21.10
C GLU A 617 -13.01 41.20 21.88
N ALA A 618 -12.72 42.44 21.48
CA ALA A 618 -13.34 43.64 22.06
C ALA A 618 -14.82 43.77 21.68
N ASN A 619 -15.23 43.35 20.48
CA ASN A 619 -16.65 43.32 20.07
C ASN A 619 -17.47 42.29 20.87
N ALA A 620 -16.87 41.19 21.32
CA ALA A 620 -17.47 40.25 22.27
C ALA A 620 -17.46 40.76 23.73
N GLY A 621 -16.86 41.93 23.98
CA GLY A 621 -16.76 42.55 25.30
C GLY A 621 -15.69 41.93 26.20
N VAL A 622 -14.66 41.29 25.65
CA VAL A 622 -13.45 41.00 26.44
C VAL A 622 -12.80 42.36 26.79
N LEU A 623 -12.35 42.51 28.03
CA LEU A 623 -11.84 43.76 28.58
C LEU A 623 -10.44 44.08 28.00
N PRO A 624 -10.10 45.36 27.71
CA PRO A 624 -8.80 45.71 27.15
C PRO A 624 -7.61 45.19 27.97
N GLU A 625 -7.67 45.27 29.31
CA GLU A 625 -6.62 44.76 30.22
C GLU A 625 -6.50 43.22 30.26
N LYS A 626 -7.38 42.53 29.53
CA LYS A 626 -7.43 41.07 29.33
C LYS A 626 -7.10 40.64 27.89
N ILE A 627 -6.89 41.57 26.95
CA ILE A 627 -6.51 41.26 25.57
C ILE A 627 -5.04 41.68 25.35
N VAL A 628 -4.26 40.84 24.68
CA VAL A 628 -2.94 41.22 24.13
C VAL A 628 -2.96 40.91 22.64
N GLN A 629 -2.85 41.95 21.80
CA GLN A 629 -2.86 41.84 20.34
C GLN A 629 -1.41 41.66 19.85
N CYS A 630 -0.97 40.41 19.74
CA CYS A 630 0.44 40.06 19.54
C CYS A 630 1.02 40.58 18.21
N HIS A 631 0.17 40.78 17.20
CA HIS A 631 0.57 41.30 15.88
C HIS A 631 0.04 42.73 15.64
N GLY A 632 -0.27 43.50 16.70
CA GLY A 632 -0.87 44.83 16.58
C GLY A 632 -2.33 44.80 16.09
N SER A 633 -2.87 45.94 15.64
CA SER A 633 -4.24 46.04 15.11
C SER A 633 -4.52 47.33 14.33
N PHE A 634 -5.68 47.39 13.66
CA PHE A 634 -6.16 48.57 12.94
C PHE A 634 -6.60 49.75 13.85
N ALA A 635 -6.35 49.74 15.16
CA ALA A 635 -6.79 50.80 16.07
C ALA A 635 -6.14 52.16 15.76
N THR A 636 -4.86 52.16 15.37
CA THR A 636 -4.10 53.36 15.00
C THR A 636 -3.23 53.09 13.76
N ALA A 637 -2.72 54.16 13.17
CA ALA A 637 -1.83 54.11 12.01
C ALA A 637 -0.75 55.18 12.10
N THR A 638 0.46 54.86 11.66
CA THR A 638 1.67 55.69 11.79
C THR A 638 2.32 55.93 10.42
N CYS A 639 2.78 57.15 10.16
CA CYS A 639 3.47 57.48 8.92
C CYS A 639 4.90 56.93 8.90
N VAL A 640 5.24 56.10 7.91
CA VAL A 640 6.58 55.49 7.79
C VAL A 640 7.71 56.52 7.66
N LYS A 641 7.46 57.68 7.03
CA LYS A 641 8.47 58.72 6.74
C LYS A 641 8.60 59.80 7.82
N CYS A 642 7.62 59.98 8.71
CA CYS A 642 7.65 61.04 9.73
C CYS A 642 7.13 60.66 11.13
N GLN A 643 6.74 59.40 11.35
CA GLN A 643 6.26 58.85 12.62
C GLN A 643 5.03 59.58 13.22
N TYR A 644 4.29 60.31 12.38
CA TYR A 644 3.02 60.93 12.77
C TYR A 644 1.92 59.86 12.87
N LYS A 645 1.28 59.76 14.05
CA LYS A 645 0.31 58.72 14.38
C LYS A 645 -1.13 59.28 14.45
N VAL A 646 -2.09 58.51 13.94
CA VAL A 646 -3.53 58.85 13.86
C VAL A 646 -4.40 57.65 14.27
N SER A 647 -5.71 57.87 14.46
CA SER A 647 -6.70 56.78 14.59
C SER A 647 -6.91 56.06 13.26
N GLY A 648 -7.04 54.73 13.27
CA GLY A 648 -7.28 53.93 12.07
C GLY A 648 -8.60 54.24 11.37
N ASP A 649 -9.62 54.73 12.10
CA ASP A 649 -10.91 55.18 11.55
C ASP A 649 -10.74 56.18 10.40
N VAL A 650 -9.69 57.01 10.44
CA VAL A 650 -9.38 58.01 9.42
C VAL A 650 -8.99 57.35 8.08
N LEU A 651 -8.27 56.22 8.13
CA LEU A 651 -7.81 55.50 6.94
C LEU A 651 -8.91 54.64 6.31
N PHE A 652 -9.89 54.16 7.09
CA PHE A 652 -10.92 53.24 6.60
C PHE A 652 -11.72 53.78 5.41
N GLY A 653 -11.83 55.11 5.29
CA GLY A 653 -12.48 55.77 4.16
C GLY A 653 -11.74 55.65 2.82
N ASP A 654 -10.42 55.41 2.84
CA ASP A 654 -9.58 55.29 1.64
C ASP A 654 -9.16 53.84 1.38
N ILE A 655 -8.90 53.05 2.44
CA ILE A 655 -8.71 51.59 2.33
C ILE A 655 -9.93 50.93 1.65
N LYS A 656 -11.16 51.33 2.00
CA LYS A 656 -12.38 50.79 1.36
C LYS A 656 -12.55 51.18 -0.11
N LYS A 657 -11.73 52.10 -0.65
CA LYS A 657 -11.65 52.44 -2.08
C LYS A 657 -10.51 51.73 -2.80
N GLY A 658 -9.60 51.07 -2.07
CA GLY A 658 -8.32 50.58 -2.59
C GLY A 658 -7.26 51.68 -2.76
N ASN A 659 -7.43 52.85 -2.12
CA ASN A 659 -6.48 53.95 -2.18
C ASN A 659 -5.38 53.80 -1.10
N VAL A 660 -4.14 54.09 -1.45
CA VAL A 660 -3.03 54.22 -0.48
C VAL A 660 -3.21 55.53 0.32
N PRO A 661 -3.26 55.49 1.67
CA PRO A 661 -3.47 56.67 2.49
C PRO A 661 -2.16 57.46 2.72
N GLU A 662 -2.11 58.70 2.26
CA GLU A 662 -0.95 59.59 2.39
C GLU A 662 -0.93 60.37 3.72
N CYS A 663 0.26 60.68 4.24
CA CYS A 663 0.40 61.49 5.44
C CYS A 663 0.22 62.99 5.18
N THR A 664 -0.89 63.54 5.69
CA THR A 664 -1.19 64.98 5.64
C THR A 664 -0.15 65.88 6.33
N THR A 665 0.67 65.34 7.23
CA THR A 665 1.80 66.05 7.84
C THR A 665 3.02 66.11 6.91
N CYS A 666 3.24 65.08 6.09
CA CYS A 666 4.25 65.15 5.03
C CYS A 666 3.82 66.09 3.91
N GLN A 667 2.57 65.98 3.41
CA GLN A 667 2.01 66.87 2.37
C GLN A 667 2.29 68.36 2.67
N LYS A 668 1.99 68.82 3.90
CA LYS A 668 2.22 70.21 4.32
C LYS A 668 3.69 70.62 4.31
N ARG A 669 4.62 69.75 4.75
CA ARG A 669 6.07 70.04 4.70
C ARG A 669 6.55 70.22 3.26
N ILE A 670 6.00 69.44 2.33
CA ILE A 670 6.31 69.49 0.90
C ILE A 670 5.79 70.79 0.27
N GLU A 671 4.58 71.22 0.64
CA GLU A 671 4.02 72.53 0.28
C GLU A 671 4.85 73.70 0.85
N GLU A 672 5.40 73.55 2.06
CA GLU A 672 6.25 74.57 2.71
C GLU A 672 7.67 74.68 2.11
N ASP A 673 8.29 73.54 1.73
CA ASP A 673 9.65 73.52 1.18
C ASP A 673 9.69 73.85 -0.33
N THR A 674 8.66 73.51 -1.12
CA THR A 674 8.58 73.88 -2.55
C THR A 674 8.50 75.40 -2.80
N LEU A 675 8.29 76.20 -1.75
CA LEU A 675 8.31 77.66 -1.79
C LEU A 675 9.74 78.28 -1.63
N ARG A 676 10.81 77.45 -1.55
CA ARG A 676 12.19 77.91 -1.27
C ARG A 676 13.13 77.83 -2.48
N PRO A 677 13.86 78.90 -2.88
CA PRO A 677 14.76 78.87 -4.05
C PRO A 677 16.13 78.18 -3.84
N GLN A 678 16.64 77.48 -4.86
CA GLN A 678 17.92 76.73 -4.83
C GLN A 678 19.13 77.45 -5.52
N GLY A 679 20.36 77.00 -5.20
CA GLY A 679 21.66 77.51 -5.71
C GLY A 679 22.39 76.63 -6.74
N GLN A 680 23.56 77.07 -7.26
CA GLN A 680 24.17 76.55 -8.52
C GLN A 680 25.39 75.61 -8.39
N LYS A 681 25.57 74.68 -9.37
CA LYS A 681 26.58 73.59 -9.46
C LYS A 681 27.88 73.90 -10.27
N ARG A 682 29.00 73.18 -10.00
CA ARG A 682 30.23 72.97 -10.85
C ARG A 682 30.93 71.64 -10.46
N LYS A 683 31.68 70.81 -11.25
CA LYS A 683 32.32 70.77 -12.61
C LYS A 683 33.84 71.09 -12.68
N ARG A 684 34.74 70.39 -13.44
CA ARG A 684 34.67 69.13 -14.27
C ARG A 684 36.04 68.69 -14.93
N SER A 685 36.46 67.40 -14.81
CA SER A 685 37.39 66.57 -15.69
C SER A 685 38.87 66.98 -15.94
N ALA A 686 39.79 66.21 -16.57
CA ALA A 686 40.18 64.75 -16.63
C ALA A 686 41.28 64.53 -17.74
N SER A 687 42.21 63.53 -17.67
CA SER A 687 43.17 63.18 -18.78
C SER A 687 44.09 61.94 -18.54
N GLY A 688 44.43 61.16 -19.59
CA GLY A 688 45.72 60.41 -19.73
C GLY A 688 45.67 58.87 -19.83
N THR A 689 46.53 58.23 -20.64
CA THR A 689 46.50 56.75 -20.90
C THR A 689 47.89 56.09 -20.98
N GLN A 690 48.11 54.94 -20.30
CA GLN A 690 49.24 54.02 -20.57
C GLN A 690 48.96 52.58 -20.07
N LYS A 691 49.78 51.59 -20.48
CA LYS A 691 49.57 50.16 -20.19
C LYS A 691 50.23 49.67 -18.89
N SER A 692 49.45 49.17 -17.93
CA SER A 692 49.79 47.98 -17.12
C SER A 692 48.57 47.40 -16.40
N ARG A 693 48.44 46.07 -16.37
CA ARG A 693 47.49 45.28 -15.54
C ARG A 693 45.99 45.67 -15.56
N LYS A 694 45.43 45.88 -16.76
CA LYS A 694 44.04 45.56 -17.13
C LYS A 694 42.93 46.07 -16.18
N THR A 695 42.91 47.38 -15.99
CA THR A 695 41.75 48.25 -15.73
C THR A 695 40.71 48.19 -16.89
N ASP A 696 39.54 48.84 -16.93
CA ASP A 696 39.03 50.09 -16.31
C ASP A 696 37.49 50.02 -16.07
N GLY A 697 36.93 51.03 -15.35
CA GLY A 697 35.51 51.21 -14.97
C GLY A 697 35.40 51.46 -13.44
N GLU A 698 34.79 52.52 -12.87
CA GLU A 698 33.53 53.24 -13.18
C GLU A 698 32.31 52.29 -13.05
N GLU A 699 31.20 52.59 -12.35
CA GLU A 699 30.55 53.85 -11.89
C GLU A 699 30.14 53.70 -10.38
N SER A 700 29.94 54.71 -9.52
CA SER A 700 29.33 56.05 -9.60
C SER A 700 27.78 56.10 -9.56
N SER A 701 27.20 55.77 -8.40
CA SER A 701 25.87 56.26 -7.97
C SER A 701 25.86 56.28 -6.41
N ASP A 702 25.76 57.39 -5.67
CA ASP A 702 25.80 58.83 -6.00
C ASP A 702 24.86 59.34 -7.11
N GLU A 703 23.78 58.61 -7.37
CA GLU A 703 22.52 59.28 -7.62
C GLU A 703 22.09 59.91 -6.29
N ASP A 704 22.40 61.20 -6.14
CA ASP A 704 21.41 62.19 -5.69
C ASP A 704 20.19 62.02 -6.62
N ASP A 705 19.45 60.91 -6.50
CA ASP A 705 18.17 60.78 -7.17
C ASP A 705 17.31 61.89 -6.59
N TYR A 706 16.66 62.62 -7.48
CA TYR A 706 15.83 63.74 -7.09
C TYR A 706 14.52 63.13 -6.59
N GLU A 707 14.57 62.58 -5.36
CA GLU A 707 13.44 61.98 -4.65
C GLU A 707 12.36 63.06 -4.59
N LEU A 708 11.46 63.00 -5.59
CA LEU A 708 10.40 63.97 -5.76
C LEU A 708 9.65 63.99 -4.43
N PRO A 709 9.55 65.14 -3.74
CA PRO A 709 9.22 65.14 -2.33
C PRO A 709 7.80 64.60 -2.16
N THR A 710 7.71 63.32 -1.81
CA THR A 710 6.50 62.51 -1.77
C THR A 710 5.98 62.44 -0.35
N PRO A 711 4.65 62.54 -0.15
CA PRO A 711 4.08 62.39 1.17
C PRO A 711 4.23 60.94 1.62
N GLY A 712 4.87 60.73 2.78
CA GLY A 712 5.06 59.39 3.32
C GLY A 712 3.73 58.68 3.55
N VAL A 713 3.66 57.40 3.22
CA VAL A 713 2.46 56.57 3.40
C VAL A 713 2.17 56.37 4.90
N MET A 714 0.89 56.32 5.24
CA MET A 714 0.41 55.88 6.55
C MET A 714 0.34 54.35 6.56
N LYS A 715 0.91 53.67 7.55
CA LYS A 715 0.80 52.21 7.75
C LYS A 715 -0.06 51.95 9.00
N PRO A 716 -1.01 50.99 9.02
CA PRO A 716 -1.71 50.62 10.25
C PRO A 716 -0.73 50.01 11.24
N ASP A 717 -0.98 50.15 12.54
CA ASP A 717 -0.07 49.66 13.59
C ASP A 717 -0.25 48.13 13.82
N ILE A 718 -0.08 47.38 12.73
CA ILE A 718 0.01 45.93 12.61
C ILE A 718 1.50 45.59 12.45
N THR A 719 1.97 44.55 13.15
CA THR A 719 3.32 44.01 13.02
C THR A 719 3.45 43.25 11.71
N PHE A 720 4.37 43.69 10.85
CA PHE A 720 4.74 43.04 9.60
C PHE A 720 5.93 42.08 9.84
N PHE A 721 6.17 41.15 8.93
CA PHE A 721 7.41 40.37 8.93
C PHE A 721 8.60 41.34 8.78
N GLY A 722 9.62 41.17 9.63
CA GLY A 722 10.74 42.11 9.76
C GLY A 722 10.49 43.31 10.70
N GLU A 723 9.36 43.38 11.41
CA GLU A 723 9.14 44.34 12.51
C GLU A 723 9.09 43.63 13.88
N ASP A 724 9.52 44.33 14.92
CA ASP A 724 9.39 43.88 16.31
C ASP A 724 7.91 43.78 16.75
N LEU A 725 7.63 42.83 17.64
CA LEU A 725 6.33 42.74 18.30
C LEU A 725 6.16 43.87 19.34
N PRO A 726 4.91 44.27 19.67
CA PRO A 726 4.66 45.25 20.71
C PRO A 726 5.29 44.85 22.05
N HIS A 727 6.10 45.73 22.64
CA HIS A 727 6.84 45.48 23.89
C HIS A 727 5.96 44.93 25.03
N GLU A 728 4.68 45.33 25.06
CA GLU A 728 3.66 44.85 26.00
C GLU A 728 3.51 43.32 25.98
N PHE A 729 3.68 42.65 24.83
CA PHE A 729 3.58 41.19 24.69
C PHE A 729 4.62 40.46 25.53
N GLY A 730 5.91 40.75 25.30
CA GLY A 730 7.01 40.11 26.04
C GLY A 730 6.96 40.47 27.52
N GLN A 731 6.74 41.76 27.83
CA GLN A 731 6.71 42.26 29.20
C GLN A 731 5.56 41.66 30.03
N ARG A 732 4.35 41.56 29.48
CA ARG A 732 3.18 40.98 30.17
C ARG A 732 3.30 39.47 30.32
N LEU A 733 3.84 38.78 29.32
CA LEU A 733 4.03 37.34 29.37
C LEU A 733 5.07 36.97 30.45
N ILE A 734 6.28 37.50 30.34
CA ILE A 734 7.44 37.07 31.14
C ILE A 734 7.34 37.53 32.60
N HIS A 735 6.95 38.79 32.86
CA HIS A 735 7.02 39.38 34.20
C HIS A 735 5.67 39.42 34.97
N HIS A 736 4.60 38.79 34.45
CA HIS A 736 3.30 38.82 35.12
C HIS A 736 2.45 37.56 34.92
N ASP A 737 2.25 37.12 33.67
CA ASP A 737 1.31 36.02 33.39
C ASP A 737 1.94 34.63 33.61
N ARG A 738 3.24 34.49 33.33
CA ARG A 738 4.01 33.23 33.46
C ARG A 738 3.87 32.55 34.82
N ASP A 739 3.93 33.33 35.89
CA ASP A 739 3.96 32.81 37.27
C ASP A 739 2.56 32.70 37.89
N LYS A 740 1.51 33.05 37.13
CA LYS A 740 0.11 33.07 37.59
C LYS A 740 -0.76 32.05 36.89
N VAL A 741 -0.43 31.65 35.67
CA VAL A 741 -1.25 30.75 34.85
C VAL A 741 -1.39 29.35 35.47
N ASP A 742 -2.62 28.84 35.52
CA ASP A 742 -2.94 27.49 35.97
C ASP A 742 -3.59 26.61 34.88
N LEU A 743 -3.83 27.16 33.69
CA LEU A 743 -4.25 26.44 32.48
C LEU A 743 -3.96 27.28 31.23
N VAL A 744 -3.45 26.65 30.17
CA VAL A 744 -3.35 27.27 28.83
C VAL A 744 -4.33 26.60 27.88
N ILE A 745 -5.03 27.39 27.06
CA ILE A 745 -5.90 26.89 25.99
C ILE A 745 -5.49 27.55 24.67
N VAL A 746 -5.02 26.76 23.71
CA VAL A 746 -4.71 27.21 22.34
C VAL A 746 -5.90 26.91 21.46
N ILE A 747 -6.47 27.92 20.79
CA ILE A 747 -7.67 27.78 19.95
C ILE A 747 -7.48 28.44 18.57
N GLY A 748 -7.66 27.66 17.50
CA GLY A 748 -7.77 28.21 16.14
C GLY A 748 -6.47 28.82 15.57
N THR A 749 -5.30 28.48 16.11
CA THR A 749 -3.98 28.83 15.55
C THR A 749 -3.17 27.57 15.26
N SER A 750 -2.31 27.63 14.23
CA SER A 750 -1.38 26.55 13.85
C SER A 750 0.00 26.68 14.50
N LEU A 751 0.24 27.70 15.34
CA LEU A 751 1.50 27.98 16.04
C LEU A 751 2.75 27.85 15.15
N LYS A 752 2.71 28.45 13.95
CA LYS A 752 3.85 28.53 13.02
C LYS A 752 4.68 29.81 13.13
N VAL A 753 4.12 30.91 13.62
CA VAL A 753 4.75 32.24 13.64
C VAL A 753 5.33 32.53 15.02
N ALA A 754 6.66 32.65 15.09
CA ALA A 754 7.39 33.09 16.27
C ALA A 754 7.16 34.59 16.55
N PRO A 755 7.35 35.08 17.79
CA PRO A 755 7.57 34.32 19.03
C PRO A 755 6.26 33.79 19.65
N VAL A 756 5.09 34.11 19.08
CA VAL A 756 3.80 33.66 19.64
C VAL A 756 3.66 32.12 19.62
N ALA A 757 4.30 31.45 18.67
CA ALA A 757 4.43 29.99 18.61
C ALA A 757 5.17 29.37 19.81
N GLU A 758 6.06 30.12 20.48
CA GLU A 758 6.91 29.62 21.58
C GLU A 758 6.30 29.82 22.97
N VAL A 759 5.22 30.60 23.10
CA VAL A 759 4.52 30.86 24.38
C VAL A 759 4.24 29.56 25.16
N PRO A 760 3.77 28.44 24.56
CA PRO A 760 3.55 27.19 25.29
C PRO A 760 4.83 26.53 25.85
N GLY A 761 6.02 26.88 25.35
CA GLY A 761 7.32 26.41 25.86
C GLY A 761 7.94 27.32 26.93
N VAL A 762 7.62 28.62 26.92
CA VAL A 762 8.10 29.60 27.92
C VAL A 762 7.40 29.43 29.28
N LEU A 763 6.14 28.99 29.25
CA LEU A 763 5.28 28.80 30.43
C LEU A 763 5.69 27.57 31.27
N PRO A 764 5.39 27.54 32.59
CA PRO A 764 5.89 26.49 33.48
C PRO A 764 5.39 25.09 33.09
N ARG A 765 6.30 24.10 33.02
CA ARG A 765 6.00 22.75 32.47
C ARG A 765 4.82 22.05 33.15
N HIS A 766 4.63 22.26 34.46
CA HIS A 766 3.56 21.65 35.26
C HIS A 766 2.15 22.16 34.91
N VAL A 767 2.04 23.31 34.24
CA VAL A 767 0.75 23.91 33.86
C VAL A 767 0.10 23.05 32.77
N PRO A 768 -1.17 22.62 32.93
CA PRO A 768 -1.89 21.91 31.88
C PRO A 768 -2.10 22.78 30.64
N GLN A 769 -2.09 22.15 29.47
CA GLN A 769 -2.21 22.83 28.18
C GLN A 769 -3.20 22.05 27.31
N ILE A 770 -4.23 22.75 26.81
CA ILE A 770 -5.28 22.21 25.94
C ILE A 770 -5.11 22.83 24.54
N TYR A 771 -5.27 22.04 23.48
CA TYR A 771 -5.17 22.51 22.09
C TYR A 771 -6.44 22.15 21.30
N ILE A 772 -7.05 23.14 20.66
CA ILE A 772 -8.32 23.05 19.94
C ILE A 772 -8.17 23.64 18.54
N SER A 773 -8.06 22.78 17.53
CA SER A 773 -7.90 23.19 16.12
C SER A 773 -8.41 22.09 15.18
N ARG A 774 -8.53 22.43 13.88
CA ARG A 774 -8.86 21.47 12.82
C ARG A 774 -7.67 20.61 12.37
N THR A 775 -6.45 20.99 12.73
CA THR A 775 -5.20 20.32 12.32
C THR A 775 -4.22 20.22 13.48
N HIS A 776 -3.45 19.12 13.52
CA HIS A 776 -2.40 18.93 14.51
C HIS A 776 -1.20 19.83 14.18
N PRO A 777 -0.59 20.51 15.17
CA PRO A 777 0.58 21.35 14.96
C PRO A 777 1.83 20.46 14.78
N ALA A 778 2.73 20.85 13.88
CA ALA A 778 3.99 20.14 13.66
C ALA A 778 5.07 20.50 14.70
N LYS A 779 5.11 21.76 15.17
CA LYS A 779 6.10 22.21 16.18
C LYS A 779 5.81 21.63 17.58
N LEU A 780 4.55 21.50 17.98
CA LEU A 780 4.19 20.69 19.16
C LEU A 780 4.06 19.22 18.74
N ARG A 781 5.20 18.55 18.54
CA ARG A 781 5.30 17.10 18.68
C ARG A 781 5.09 16.75 20.16
N TRP A 782 3.82 16.77 20.59
CA TRP A 782 3.40 16.11 21.81
C TRP A 782 3.82 14.64 21.72
N PRO A 783 4.44 14.06 22.76
CA PRO A 783 4.36 12.63 22.95
C PRO A 783 2.89 12.29 23.30
N LEU A 784 2.08 12.13 22.26
CA LEU A 784 1.09 11.06 22.27
C LEU A 784 1.89 9.79 22.61
N VAL A 785 1.37 8.96 23.51
CA VAL A 785 1.94 7.64 23.76
C VAL A 785 1.62 6.83 22.50
N ALA A 786 2.55 6.86 21.54
CA ALA A 786 2.38 6.20 20.26
C ALA A 786 2.29 4.70 20.52
N MET A 787 1.10 4.16 20.29
CA MET A 787 0.74 2.80 20.65
C MET A 787 1.36 1.83 19.64
N GLU A 788 1.69 0.64 20.12
CA GLU A 788 2.19 -0.45 19.29
C GLU A 788 1.00 -1.28 18.79
N TYR A 789 1.08 -1.69 17.53
CA TYR A 789 0.05 -2.44 16.82
C TYR A 789 0.71 -3.58 16.06
N VAL A 790 -0.01 -4.70 15.90
CA VAL A 790 0.41 -5.82 15.05
C VAL A 790 -0.46 -5.80 13.79
N ILE A 791 0.17 -5.76 12.62
CA ILE A 791 -0.48 -6.00 11.33
C ILE A 791 -0.30 -7.48 10.99
N ARG A 792 -1.38 -8.18 10.59
CA ARG A 792 -1.31 -9.54 10.04
C ARG A 792 -1.43 -9.49 8.52
N PHE A 793 -0.43 -10.03 7.82
CA PHE A 793 -0.34 -10.07 6.36
C PHE A 793 -0.83 -11.39 5.76
N ALA A 794 -1.39 -11.31 4.55
CA ALA A 794 -1.59 -12.46 3.68
C ALA A 794 -0.23 -13.02 3.22
N GLN A 795 -0.14 -14.34 3.09
CA GLN A 795 1.08 -15.02 2.65
C GLN A 795 1.22 -15.04 1.12
N VAL A 796 1.27 -13.83 0.56
CA VAL A 796 1.61 -13.53 -0.82
C VAL A 796 2.40 -12.23 -0.87
N HIS A 797 3.23 -12.08 -1.91
CA HIS A 797 3.85 -10.82 -2.31
C HIS A 797 4.63 -10.12 -1.17
N GLU A 798 5.50 -10.91 -0.53
CA GLU A 798 6.31 -10.62 0.66
C GLU A 798 7.03 -9.26 0.54
N THR A 799 7.66 -9.05 -0.62
CA THR A 799 8.43 -7.83 -0.95
C THR A 799 7.57 -6.60 -1.26
N PHE A 800 6.24 -6.73 -1.30
CA PHE A 800 5.28 -5.64 -1.50
C PHE A 800 4.57 -5.25 -0.19
N ARG A 801 4.52 -6.13 0.82
CA ARG A 801 3.81 -5.93 2.10
C ARG A 801 4.20 -4.62 2.80
N GLN A 802 5.49 -4.44 3.09
CA GLN A 802 6.03 -3.23 3.72
C GLN A 802 5.88 -1.97 2.83
N PRO A 803 6.25 -1.98 1.53
CA PRO A 803 6.02 -0.85 0.65
C PRO A 803 4.56 -0.41 0.49
N GLU A 804 3.57 -1.32 0.50
CA GLU A 804 2.16 -0.93 0.49
C GLU A 804 1.79 -0.15 1.76
N ILE A 805 2.11 -0.69 2.95
CA ILE A 805 1.77 -0.04 4.23
C ILE A 805 2.47 1.32 4.38
N GLN A 806 3.73 1.45 3.96
CA GLN A 806 4.42 2.73 3.95
C GLN A 806 3.79 3.75 2.98
N ALA A 807 3.32 3.29 1.81
CA ALA A 807 2.58 4.14 0.88
C ALA A 807 1.20 4.57 1.43
N LEU A 808 0.47 3.67 2.11
CA LEU A 808 -0.81 3.99 2.74
C LEU A 808 -0.65 4.97 3.92
N ALA A 809 0.37 4.81 4.76
CA ALA A 809 0.70 5.78 5.80
C ALA A 809 1.05 7.16 5.20
N THR A 810 1.87 7.19 4.14
CA THR A 810 2.18 8.41 3.39
C THR A 810 0.91 9.07 2.83
N LEU A 811 -0.02 8.28 2.29
CA LEU A 811 -1.26 8.78 1.70
C LEU A 811 -2.23 9.35 2.73
N ALA A 812 -2.32 8.73 3.91
CA ALA A 812 -3.16 9.16 5.02
C ALA A 812 -2.53 10.29 5.87
N GLY A 813 -1.25 10.61 5.66
CA GLY A 813 -0.51 11.60 6.47
C GLY A 813 -0.19 11.09 7.89
N ILE A 814 0.03 9.78 8.02
CA ILE A 814 0.27 9.10 9.30
C ILE A 814 1.77 8.95 9.55
N ASP A 815 2.21 9.30 10.76
CA ASP A 815 3.55 9.01 11.28
C ASP A 815 3.61 7.51 11.67
N LEU A 816 4.41 6.72 10.96
CA LEU A 816 4.51 5.26 11.07
C LEU A 816 5.96 4.84 11.33
N GLU A 817 6.26 4.33 12.52
CA GLU A 817 7.53 3.63 12.83
C GLU A 817 7.27 2.12 12.67
N ILE A 818 8.07 1.41 11.85
CA ILE A 818 8.03 -0.06 11.80
C ILE A 818 9.07 -0.57 12.81
N LEU A 819 8.62 -1.31 13.82
CA LEU A 819 9.44 -1.78 14.93
C LEU A 819 10.02 -3.18 14.67
N HIS A 820 9.23 -4.06 14.05
CA HIS A 820 9.67 -5.40 13.66
C HIS A 820 8.92 -5.89 12.42
N TYR A 821 9.65 -6.47 11.48
CA TYR A 821 9.13 -7.13 10.28
C TYR A 821 10.08 -8.25 9.87
N ASP A 822 9.53 -9.42 9.54
CA ASP A 822 10.25 -10.53 8.90
C ASP A 822 9.41 -11.01 7.72
N GLU A 823 10.03 -11.23 6.56
CA GLU A 823 9.33 -11.64 5.34
C GLU A 823 8.70 -13.04 5.46
N PHE A 824 9.29 -13.90 6.30
CA PHE A 824 8.79 -15.24 6.64
C PHE A 824 7.66 -15.23 7.69
N SER A 825 7.39 -14.09 8.34
CA SER A 825 6.26 -13.93 9.28
C SER A 825 5.04 -13.32 8.59
N PRO A 826 3.80 -13.67 8.98
CA PRO A 826 2.64 -12.83 8.70
C PRO A 826 2.61 -11.56 9.55
N TYR A 827 3.34 -11.49 10.67
CA TYR A 827 3.17 -10.44 11.66
C TYR A 827 4.19 -9.30 11.48
N CYS A 828 3.73 -8.08 11.66
CA CYS A 828 4.55 -6.87 11.60
C CYS A 828 4.17 -5.93 12.74
N VAL A 829 5.13 -5.61 13.60
CA VAL A 829 4.91 -4.71 14.74
C VAL A 829 5.20 -3.30 14.29
N VAL A 830 4.21 -2.43 14.39
CA VAL A 830 4.27 -1.02 13.99
C VAL A 830 3.82 -0.11 15.11
N LYS A 831 4.23 1.15 15.05
CA LYS A 831 3.90 2.18 16.03
C LYS A 831 3.07 3.26 15.36
N LEU A 832 1.96 3.64 15.98
CA LEU A 832 1.01 4.58 15.40
C LEU A 832 0.52 5.59 16.45
N PRO A 833 0.12 6.81 16.05
CA PRO A 833 -0.20 7.88 16.99
C PRO A 833 -1.53 7.67 17.75
N ASN A 834 -2.43 6.80 17.27
CA ASN A 834 -3.71 6.43 17.88
C ASN A 834 -4.47 5.38 17.04
N GLU A 835 -5.55 4.83 17.59
CA GLU A 835 -6.40 3.82 16.93
C GLU A 835 -7.04 4.32 15.62
N ASN A 836 -7.41 5.61 15.51
CA ASN A 836 -7.99 6.14 14.27
C ASN A 836 -6.96 6.11 13.12
N ALA A 837 -5.67 6.27 13.41
CA ALA A 837 -4.60 6.07 12.43
C ALA A 837 -4.46 4.58 12.05
N ALA A 838 -4.55 3.66 13.01
CA ALA A 838 -4.56 2.21 12.74
C ALA A 838 -5.73 1.81 11.81
N ARG A 839 -6.94 2.27 12.12
CA ARG A 839 -8.14 2.10 11.27
C ARG A 839 -7.92 2.69 9.88
N ALA A 840 -7.48 3.95 9.78
CA ALA A 840 -7.28 4.63 8.49
C ALA A 840 -6.18 3.98 7.63
N LEU A 841 -5.16 3.38 8.25
CA LEU A 841 -4.08 2.66 7.58
C LEU A 841 -4.57 1.33 6.98
N ILE A 842 -5.22 0.49 7.80
CA ILE A 842 -5.63 -0.87 7.38
C ILE A 842 -6.78 -0.85 6.37
N THR A 843 -7.72 0.10 6.50
CA THR A 843 -8.98 0.20 5.72
C THR A 843 -8.81 -0.01 4.21
N ARG A 844 -7.64 0.31 3.65
CA ARG A 844 -7.36 0.28 2.21
C ARG A 844 -6.24 -0.69 1.78
N SER A 845 -5.58 -1.37 2.71
CA SER A 845 -4.57 -2.38 2.36
C SER A 845 -5.21 -3.56 1.61
N ILE A 846 -4.41 -4.17 0.75
CA ILE A 846 -4.75 -5.36 -0.03
C ILE A 846 -3.91 -6.56 0.44
N LEU A 847 -2.68 -6.31 0.92
CA LEU A 847 -1.77 -7.36 1.39
C LEU A 847 -1.88 -7.63 2.89
N ALA A 848 -2.21 -6.62 3.71
CA ALA A 848 -2.62 -6.86 5.09
C ALA A 848 -4.05 -7.38 5.14
N LYS A 849 -4.34 -8.26 6.10
CA LYS A 849 -5.69 -8.77 6.39
C LYS A 849 -6.39 -7.88 7.40
N ASP A 850 -5.74 -7.65 8.55
CA ASP A 850 -6.31 -7.04 9.74
C ASP A 850 -5.20 -6.39 10.61
N ILE A 851 -5.61 -5.47 11.50
CA ILE A 851 -4.70 -4.79 12.46
C ILE A 851 -5.22 -4.89 13.89
N PHE A 852 -4.29 -5.11 14.83
CA PHE A 852 -4.54 -5.34 16.25
C PHE A 852 -3.76 -4.32 17.08
N GLU A 853 -4.33 -3.79 18.16
CA GLU A 853 -3.58 -3.07 19.20
C GLU A 853 -2.78 -4.07 20.03
N LEU A 854 -1.47 -3.86 20.20
CA LEU A 854 -0.62 -4.78 20.94
C LEU A 854 -0.84 -4.64 22.46
N TRP A 855 -1.30 -5.72 23.08
CA TRP A 855 -1.51 -5.79 24.53
C TRP A 855 -0.33 -6.44 25.27
N GLY A 856 0.42 -7.33 24.61
CA GLY A 856 1.72 -7.83 25.07
C GLY A 856 2.32 -8.86 24.12
N GLN A 857 3.63 -9.09 24.22
CA GLN A 857 4.38 -10.02 23.36
C GLN A 857 5.45 -10.79 24.15
N GLY A 858 5.85 -11.95 23.65
CA GLY A 858 6.91 -12.76 24.24
C GLY A 858 7.23 -14.01 23.43
N THR A 859 8.40 -14.60 23.65
CA THR A 859 8.79 -15.89 23.08
C THR A 859 8.12 -17.08 23.78
N SER A 860 7.63 -16.86 25.01
CA SER A 860 6.82 -17.82 25.76
C SER A 860 5.57 -17.16 26.34
N TYR A 861 4.58 -17.98 26.71
CA TYR A 861 3.36 -17.48 27.37
C TYR A 861 3.66 -16.80 28.72
N GLU A 862 4.69 -17.22 29.45
CA GLU A 862 5.10 -16.55 30.70
C GLU A 862 5.58 -15.11 30.45
N GLU A 863 6.35 -14.90 29.37
CA GLU A 863 6.76 -13.56 28.94
C GLU A 863 5.58 -12.72 28.47
N VAL A 864 4.67 -13.28 27.66
CA VAL A 864 3.44 -12.60 27.23
C VAL A 864 2.61 -12.15 28.43
N HIS A 865 2.39 -13.02 29.43
CA HIS A 865 1.62 -12.66 30.62
C HIS A 865 2.30 -11.54 31.43
N ALA A 866 3.62 -11.59 31.62
CA ALA A 866 4.39 -10.54 32.29
C ALA A 866 4.33 -9.19 31.53
N ASP A 867 4.41 -9.22 30.19
CA ASP A 867 4.34 -8.03 29.35
C ASP A 867 2.92 -7.45 29.27
N VAL A 868 1.88 -8.29 29.23
CA VAL A 868 0.46 -7.89 29.31
C VAL A 868 0.18 -7.17 30.64
N HIS A 869 0.66 -7.71 31.77
CA HIS A 869 0.61 -7.03 33.07
C HIS A 869 1.31 -5.65 33.00
N LYS A 870 2.56 -5.62 32.53
CA LYS A 870 3.38 -4.40 32.45
C LYS A 870 2.76 -3.31 31.57
N ARG A 871 2.13 -3.66 30.44
CA ARG A 871 1.59 -2.70 29.46
C ARG A 871 0.17 -2.28 29.75
N THR A 872 -0.73 -3.21 30.06
CA THR A 872 -2.19 -2.97 29.96
C THR A 872 -2.96 -3.05 31.28
N GLN A 873 -2.35 -3.48 32.39
CA GLN A 873 -3.04 -3.64 33.69
C GLN A 873 -3.78 -2.38 34.17
N HIS A 874 -3.28 -1.19 33.84
CA HIS A 874 -3.92 0.09 34.17
C HIS A 874 -5.22 0.37 33.38
N ARG A 875 -5.57 -0.46 32.37
CA ARG A 875 -6.72 -0.29 31.48
C ARG A 875 -7.81 -1.34 31.69
N TRP A 876 -7.53 -2.51 32.29
CA TRP A 876 -8.49 -3.64 32.32
C TRP A 876 -9.84 -3.30 32.94
N LEU A 877 -9.89 -2.41 33.95
CA LEU A 877 -11.14 -1.95 34.54
C LEU A 877 -12.08 -1.23 33.55
N ALA A 878 -11.55 -0.64 32.47
CA ALA A 878 -12.37 0.00 31.42
C ALA A 878 -13.04 -1.02 30.49
N PHE A 879 -12.52 -2.25 30.45
CA PHE A 879 -13.03 -3.37 29.63
C PHE A 879 -13.75 -4.43 30.49
N LYS A 880 -14.03 -4.12 31.76
CA LYS A 880 -14.50 -5.12 32.72
C LYS A 880 -15.87 -5.71 32.34
N ASP A 881 -16.83 -4.85 31.98
CA ASP A 881 -18.24 -5.24 31.81
C ASP A 881 -18.68 -5.30 30.33
N VAL A 882 -17.73 -5.20 29.37
CA VAL A 882 -18.00 -5.22 27.92
C VAL A 882 -18.18 -6.66 27.41
N SER A 883 -18.96 -6.87 26.34
CA SER A 883 -19.04 -8.20 25.73
C SER A 883 -17.80 -8.50 24.90
N PHE A 884 -17.22 -9.69 25.07
CA PHE A 884 -15.94 -10.03 24.46
C PHE A 884 -15.91 -11.43 23.84
N ARG A 885 -14.88 -11.71 23.04
CA ARG A 885 -14.47 -13.08 22.69
C ARG A 885 -12.95 -13.20 22.67
N PHE A 886 -12.47 -14.44 22.66
CA PHE A 886 -11.06 -14.76 22.41
C PHE A 886 -10.94 -15.67 21.19
N THR A 887 -9.92 -15.41 20.37
CA THR A 887 -9.56 -16.16 19.17
C THR A 887 -8.08 -16.55 19.24
N ILE A 888 -7.69 -17.69 18.67
CA ILE A 888 -6.29 -18.13 18.58
C ILE A 888 -5.96 -18.47 17.13
N ASP A 889 -4.94 -17.79 16.59
CA ASP A 889 -4.45 -17.90 15.22
C ASP A 889 -2.99 -18.39 15.28
N SER A 890 -2.75 -19.65 14.91
CA SER A 890 -1.45 -20.31 15.01
C SER A 890 -0.80 -20.42 13.62
N PHE A 891 0.04 -19.45 13.24
CA PHE A 891 0.71 -19.47 11.94
C PHE A 891 1.77 -20.57 11.89
N CYS A 892 1.65 -21.48 10.91
CA CYS A 892 2.49 -22.69 10.78
C CYS A 892 2.46 -23.67 11.96
N GLY A 893 1.49 -23.54 12.89
CA GLY A 893 1.30 -24.47 14.02
C GLY A 893 -0.11 -25.06 14.07
N LYS A 894 -0.26 -26.23 14.72
CA LYS A 894 -1.57 -26.81 15.10
C LYS A 894 -1.74 -26.72 16.62
N ARG A 895 -2.97 -26.46 17.09
CA ARG A 895 -3.35 -26.44 18.52
C ARG A 895 -4.70 -27.10 18.73
N SER A 896 -4.79 -28.01 19.71
CA SER A 896 -6.04 -28.69 20.07
C SER A 896 -7.08 -27.71 20.62
N MET A 897 -8.37 -28.08 20.54
CA MET A 897 -9.43 -27.25 21.15
C MET A 897 -9.30 -27.16 22.68
N GLU A 898 -8.73 -28.19 23.31
CA GLU A 898 -8.43 -28.22 24.74
C GLU A 898 -7.25 -27.31 25.10
N ALA A 899 -6.17 -27.34 24.31
CA ALA A 899 -5.01 -26.46 24.47
C ALA A 899 -5.39 -25.00 24.20
N LYS A 900 -6.18 -24.73 23.15
CA LYS A 900 -6.76 -23.41 22.88
C LYS A 900 -7.57 -22.90 24.09
N ARG A 901 -8.40 -23.76 24.69
CA ARG A 901 -9.18 -23.41 25.89
C ARG A 901 -8.29 -23.13 27.11
N ALA A 902 -7.24 -23.92 27.31
CA ALA A 902 -6.27 -23.72 28.39
C ALA A 902 -5.50 -22.38 28.24
N ILE A 903 -5.09 -22.04 27.00
CA ILE A 903 -4.47 -20.75 26.68
C ILE A 903 -5.43 -19.60 26.97
N ILE A 904 -6.70 -19.67 26.56
CA ILE A 904 -7.69 -18.62 26.89
C ILE A 904 -7.89 -18.50 28.41
N GLN A 905 -7.89 -19.62 29.13
CA GLN A 905 -8.03 -19.64 30.59
C GLN A 905 -6.82 -19.06 31.34
N SER A 906 -5.60 -19.09 30.78
CA SER A 906 -4.44 -18.47 31.45
C SER A 906 -4.53 -16.94 31.48
N PHE A 907 -5.27 -16.30 30.57
CA PHE A 907 -5.60 -14.87 30.59
C PHE A 907 -6.72 -14.48 31.58
N SER A 908 -7.23 -15.41 32.41
CA SER A 908 -8.32 -15.14 33.36
C SER A 908 -8.04 -14.02 34.38
N TYR A 909 -6.76 -13.69 34.63
CA TYR A 909 -6.36 -12.56 35.48
C TYR A 909 -6.78 -11.18 34.96
N LEU A 910 -7.20 -11.06 33.68
CA LEU A 910 -7.73 -9.82 33.11
C LEU A 910 -9.04 -9.37 33.80
N GLY A 911 -9.81 -10.30 34.39
CA GLY A 911 -10.96 -9.99 35.22
C GLY A 911 -12.15 -9.39 34.47
N PHE A 912 -12.38 -9.78 33.21
CA PHE A 912 -13.55 -9.38 32.44
C PHE A 912 -14.78 -10.19 32.89
N ASP A 913 -15.79 -9.51 33.44
CA ASP A 913 -17.06 -10.07 33.91
C ASP A 913 -18.20 -9.94 32.87
N GLY A 914 -17.95 -9.25 31.75
CA GLY A 914 -18.93 -9.05 30.67
C GLY A 914 -19.26 -10.32 29.87
N PRO A 915 -20.37 -10.32 29.11
CA PRO A 915 -20.89 -11.55 28.50
C PRO A 915 -20.11 -11.95 27.24
N ILE A 916 -19.74 -13.23 27.14
CA ILE A 916 -19.01 -13.75 25.96
C ILE A 916 -19.94 -13.77 24.73
N ARG A 917 -19.50 -13.20 23.60
CA ARG A 917 -20.26 -13.14 22.33
C ARG A 917 -19.41 -13.57 21.13
N MET A 918 -19.71 -14.74 20.56
CA MET A 918 -18.98 -15.25 19.38
C MET A 918 -19.23 -14.45 18.09
N LYS A 919 -20.44 -13.87 17.95
CA LYS A 919 -20.83 -12.98 16.84
C LYS A 919 -21.01 -11.56 17.40
N ASN A 920 -20.39 -10.58 16.75
CA ASN A 920 -20.43 -9.15 17.10
C ASN A 920 -20.26 -8.85 18.62
N PRO A 921 -19.12 -9.23 19.23
CA PRO A 921 -18.74 -8.71 20.54
C PRO A 921 -18.47 -7.20 20.48
N ASP A 922 -18.39 -6.55 21.64
CA ASP A 922 -17.92 -5.18 21.74
C ASP A 922 -16.39 -5.10 21.60
N GLU A 923 -15.66 -6.14 22.05
CA GLU A 923 -14.20 -6.28 21.94
C GLU A 923 -13.78 -7.71 21.54
N ASP A 924 -12.72 -7.85 20.75
CA ASP A 924 -12.25 -9.14 20.24
C ASP A 924 -10.73 -9.29 20.46
N PHE A 925 -10.33 -10.31 21.22
CA PHE A 925 -8.95 -10.54 21.63
C PHE A 925 -8.35 -11.74 20.90
N TRP A 926 -7.20 -11.55 20.26
CA TRP A 926 -6.53 -12.57 19.48
C TRP A 926 -5.17 -12.91 20.09
N VAL A 927 -4.93 -14.20 20.31
CA VAL A 927 -3.59 -14.74 20.54
C VAL A 927 -3.04 -15.15 19.18
N LEU A 928 -1.96 -14.50 18.76
CA LEU A 928 -1.29 -14.72 17.48
C LEU A 928 0.03 -15.46 17.76
N GLU A 929 0.12 -16.73 17.37
CA GLU A 929 1.35 -17.52 17.50
C GLU A 929 2.10 -17.58 16.15
N ASP A 930 3.40 -17.29 16.16
CA ASP A 930 4.28 -17.33 14.99
C ASP A 930 5.24 -18.54 15.10
N PHE A 931 4.99 -19.63 14.38
CA PHE A 931 5.89 -20.80 14.34
C PHE A 931 6.83 -20.75 13.14
N VAL A 932 8.09 -21.17 13.34
CA VAL A 932 9.12 -21.15 12.29
C VAL A 932 8.76 -22.11 11.16
N SER A 933 8.56 -21.59 9.95
CA SER A 933 8.16 -22.40 8.81
C SER A 933 9.30 -23.31 8.31
N ASN A 934 8.96 -24.50 7.81
CA ASN A 934 9.94 -25.42 7.20
C ASN A 934 10.67 -24.78 6.00
N LEU A 935 10.05 -23.82 5.31
CA LEU A 935 10.66 -23.06 4.22
C LEU A 935 11.71 -22.05 4.74
N GLU A 936 11.44 -21.39 5.87
CA GLU A 936 12.41 -20.52 6.55
C GLU A 936 13.63 -21.34 6.99
N ILE A 937 13.42 -22.50 7.61
CA ILE A 937 14.51 -23.40 8.05
C ILE A 937 15.35 -23.85 6.84
N ALA A 938 14.72 -24.33 5.77
CA ALA A 938 15.42 -24.77 4.56
C ALA A 938 16.21 -23.64 3.87
N THR A 939 15.75 -22.39 3.99
CA THR A 939 16.40 -21.22 3.38
C THR A 939 17.52 -20.64 4.24
N ARG A 940 17.29 -20.51 5.56
CA ARG A 940 18.24 -19.90 6.51
C ARG A 940 19.30 -20.89 7.01
N ALA A 941 19.01 -22.19 7.03
CA ALA A 941 19.94 -23.25 7.46
C ALA A 941 19.88 -24.51 6.56
N PRO A 942 20.39 -24.45 5.30
CA PRO A 942 20.35 -25.58 4.38
C PRO A 942 21.07 -26.82 4.95
N GLY A 943 20.32 -27.91 5.16
CA GLY A 943 20.83 -29.19 5.65
C GLY A 943 20.58 -29.51 7.13
N THR A 944 19.95 -28.62 7.92
CA THR A 944 19.46 -28.98 9.26
C THR A 944 18.06 -29.57 9.20
N THR A 945 17.95 -30.90 9.38
CA THR A 945 16.67 -31.58 9.58
C THR A 945 16.33 -31.65 11.06
N HIS A 946 15.25 -30.98 11.50
CA HIS A 946 14.64 -31.26 12.79
C HIS A 946 13.99 -32.65 12.78
N ALA A 947 13.90 -33.29 13.94
CA ALA A 947 13.24 -34.59 14.06
C ALA A 947 11.71 -34.40 14.01
N PRO A 948 10.96 -35.18 13.21
CA PRO A 948 9.51 -35.12 13.23
C PRO A 948 9.00 -35.58 14.60
N GLY A 949 8.26 -34.71 15.29
CA GLY A 949 7.66 -35.00 16.61
C GLY A 949 8.25 -34.23 17.79
N GLU A 950 9.28 -33.40 17.61
CA GLU A 950 9.61 -32.37 18.61
C GLU A 950 8.52 -31.29 18.60
N ALA A 951 7.92 -31.02 19.76
CA ALA A 951 6.92 -29.96 19.90
C ALA A 951 7.61 -28.60 19.73
N GLN A 952 7.48 -27.98 18.55
CA GLN A 952 7.93 -26.62 18.33
C GLN A 952 7.19 -25.68 19.29
N GLU A 953 7.94 -24.85 20.01
CA GLU A 953 7.41 -23.67 20.66
C GLU A 953 7.33 -22.53 19.63
N PRO A 954 6.36 -21.60 19.74
CA PRO A 954 6.27 -20.46 18.84
C PRO A 954 7.50 -19.55 18.98
N ARG A 955 8.01 -19.04 17.86
CA ARG A 955 9.11 -18.07 17.80
C ARG A 955 8.72 -16.75 18.48
N MET A 956 7.45 -16.38 18.38
CA MET A 956 6.86 -15.23 19.04
C MET A 956 5.36 -15.47 19.25
N VAL A 957 4.83 -14.96 20.35
CA VAL A 957 3.39 -14.91 20.63
C VAL A 957 3.01 -13.47 20.94
N TYR A 958 1.90 -13.01 20.35
CA TYR A 958 1.32 -11.69 20.62
C TYR A 958 -0.10 -11.85 21.17
N LEU A 959 -0.44 -11.11 22.23
CA LEU A 959 -1.84 -10.81 22.56
C LEU A 959 -2.20 -9.46 21.91
N GLY A 960 -3.18 -9.48 21.01
CA GLY A 960 -3.71 -8.29 20.35
C GLY A 960 -5.21 -8.09 20.58
N ARG A 961 -5.65 -6.84 20.67
CA ARG A 961 -7.08 -6.47 20.58
C ARG A 961 -7.37 -6.08 19.13
N TRP A 962 -8.27 -6.80 18.46
CA TRP A 962 -8.62 -6.53 17.07
C TRP A 962 -9.20 -5.11 16.93
N ILE A 963 -8.77 -4.39 15.90
CA ILE A 963 -9.20 -3.01 15.64
C ILE A 963 -10.06 -2.96 14.39
N ALA A 964 -9.54 -3.42 13.25
CA ALA A 964 -10.25 -3.40 11.97
C ALA A 964 -9.63 -4.33 10.94
N ASP A 965 -10.47 -4.78 10.01
CA ASP A 965 -10.09 -5.51 8.80
C ASP A 965 -9.67 -4.56 7.66
N SER A 966 -9.11 -5.15 6.60
CA SER A 966 -8.67 -4.49 5.37
C SER A 966 -9.76 -4.42 4.28
N SER A 967 -9.42 -3.85 3.11
CA SER A 967 -10.27 -3.92 1.91
C SER A 967 -9.94 -5.13 1.00
N ARG A 968 -9.25 -6.17 1.49
CA ARG A 968 -8.71 -7.24 0.64
C ARG A 968 -9.76 -7.94 -0.23
N ASP A 969 -11.00 -8.10 0.25
CA ASP A 969 -12.11 -8.72 -0.49
C ASP A 969 -12.36 -8.09 -1.87
N ILE A 970 -11.96 -6.84 -2.07
CA ILE A 970 -12.16 -6.12 -3.33
C ILE A 970 -11.37 -6.71 -4.51
N ILE A 971 -10.39 -7.59 -4.26
CA ILE A 971 -9.75 -8.39 -5.32
C ILE A 971 -10.83 -9.19 -6.08
N GLY A 972 -11.77 -9.81 -5.36
CA GLY A 972 -12.87 -10.60 -5.94
C GLY A 972 -13.85 -9.78 -6.79
N LYS A 973 -13.94 -8.46 -6.55
CA LYS A 973 -14.71 -7.52 -7.38
C LYS A 973 -14.02 -7.22 -8.71
N TYR A 974 -12.69 -7.16 -8.74
CA TYR A 974 -11.91 -6.74 -9.92
C TYR A 974 -11.27 -7.89 -10.71
N ASP A 975 -11.49 -9.15 -10.27
CA ASP A 975 -11.11 -10.41 -10.91
C ASP A 975 -11.27 -10.38 -12.44
N LEU A 976 -10.19 -10.76 -13.14
CA LEU A 976 -10.12 -10.83 -14.59
C LEU A 976 -11.09 -11.87 -15.19
N LYS A 977 -11.42 -12.96 -14.48
CA LYS A 977 -12.44 -13.93 -14.92
C LYS A 977 -13.82 -13.26 -15.08
N LYS A 978 -14.10 -12.28 -14.22
CA LYS A 978 -15.39 -11.58 -14.10
C LYS A 978 -15.43 -10.28 -14.93
N ARG A 979 -14.31 -9.85 -15.52
CA ARG A 979 -14.17 -8.59 -16.26
C ARG A 979 -14.66 -8.69 -17.71
N ARG A 980 -15.46 -7.73 -18.17
CA ARG A 980 -16.05 -7.71 -19.53
C ARG A 980 -15.05 -7.57 -20.67
N TYR A 981 -13.93 -6.85 -20.48
CA TYR A 981 -12.91 -6.64 -21.50
C TYR A 981 -11.49 -6.95 -20.98
N ILE A 982 -10.86 -7.96 -21.59
CA ILE A 982 -9.51 -8.47 -21.29
C ILE A 982 -8.70 -8.74 -22.57
N SER A 983 -7.38 -8.80 -22.46
CA SER A 983 -6.44 -9.06 -23.57
C SER A 983 -5.07 -9.53 -23.07
N THR A 984 -4.08 -9.65 -23.96
CA THR A 984 -2.66 -9.90 -23.63
C THR A 984 -2.03 -8.85 -22.70
N THR A 985 -2.63 -7.66 -22.58
CA THR A 985 -2.17 -6.55 -21.73
C THR A 985 -3.02 -6.37 -20.45
N SER A 986 -3.83 -7.37 -20.07
CA SER A 986 -4.54 -7.36 -18.79
C SER A 986 -3.62 -7.78 -17.63
N MET A 987 -3.28 -6.83 -16.77
CA MET A 987 -2.61 -7.09 -15.49
C MET A 987 -3.61 -7.65 -14.46
N ASP A 988 -3.12 -8.55 -13.60
CA ASP A 988 -3.81 -9.10 -12.43
C ASP A 988 -4.48 -8.03 -11.53
N ALA A 989 -5.58 -8.39 -10.87
CA ALA A 989 -6.38 -7.50 -10.04
C ALA A 989 -5.67 -7.10 -8.73
N GLU A 990 -5.12 -8.07 -7.99
CA GLU A 990 -4.48 -7.83 -6.69
C GLU A 990 -3.26 -6.90 -6.85
N LEU A 991 -2.35 -7.25 -7.76
CA LEU A 991 -1.16 -6.45 -8.04
C LEU A 991 -1.49 -5.11 -8.72
N SER A 992 -2.61 -4.98 -9.45
CA SER A 992 -3.05 -3.66 -9.96
C SER A 992 -3.50 -2.73 -8.83
N LEU A 993 -4.21 -3.26 -7.83
CA LEU A 993 -4.65 -2.50 -6.65
C LEU A 993 -3.45 -2.12 -5.77
N VAL A 994 -2.54 -3.05 -5.49
CA VAL A 994 -1.27 -2.80 -4.78
C VAL A 994 -0.43 -1.74 -5.52
N THR A 995 -0.31 -1.84 -6.85
CA THR A 995 0.41 -0.81 -7.66
C THR A 995 -0.25 0.57 -7.51
N ALA A 996 -1.58 0.65 -7.50
CA ALA A 996 -2.30 1.92 -7.32
C ALA A 996 -2.19 2.48 -5.88
N ASN A 997 -2.05 1.62 -4.87
CA ASN A 997 -1.72 2.02 -3.49
C ASN A 997 -0.28 2.56 -3.39
N MET A 998 0.72 1.84 -3.92
CA MET A 998 2.13 2.25 -3.95
C MET A 998 2.36 3.54 -4.76
N ALA A 999 1.55 3.78 -5.80
CA ALA A 999 1.55 5.03 -6.56
C ALA A 999 0.80 6.19 -5.88
N LEU A 1000 0.19 5.98 -4.71
CA LEU A 1000 -0.59 6.97 -3.94
C LEU A 1000 -1.87 7.49 -4.64
N ALA A 1001 -2.60 6.64 -5.37
CA ALA A 1001 -3.85 7.01 -6.04
C ALA A 1001 -4.92 7.49 -5.04
N ALA A 1002 -5.64 8.59 -5.34
CA ALA A 1002 -6.62 9.16 -4.41
C ALA A 1002 -7.61 10.12 -5.09
N PRO A 1003 -8.74 10.47 -4.44
CA PRO A 1003 -9.65 11.50 -4.92
C PRO A 1003 -8.95 12.83 -5.19
N GLY A 1004 -9.24 13.44 -6.34
CA GLY A 1004 -8.66 14.73 -6.76
C GLY A 1004 -7.30 14.63 -7.47
N LYS A 1005 -6.66 13.45 -7.47
CA LYS A 1005 -5.41 13.21 -8.20
C LYS A 1005 -5.64 12.80 -9.65
N LEU A 1006 -4.68 13.11 -10.53
CA LEU A 1006 -4.65 12.72 -11.94
C LEU A 1006 -3.57 11.66 -12.21
N PHE A 1007 -4.00 10.55 -12.81
CA PHE A 1007 -3.19 9.36 -13.07
C PHE A 1007 -3.11 9.03 -14.56
N TYR A 1008 -1.93 8.64 -15.03
CA TYR A 1008 -1.66 8.30 -16.42
C TYR A 1008 -0.99 6.94 -16.59
N ASP A 1009 -1.48 6.14 -17.55
CA ASP A 1009 -0.82 4.92 -18.02
C ASP A 1009 -0.36 5.09 -19.48
N PRO A 1010 0.95 5.22 -19.75
CA PRO A 1010 1.49 5.32 -21.11
C PRO A 1010 1.36 4.04 -21.97
N PHE A 1011 0.94 2.90 -21.39
CA PHE A 1011 0.76 1.61 -22.08
C PHE A 1011 -0.58 0.97 -21.70
N VAL A 1012 -1.65 1.78 -21.67
CA VAL A 1012 -2.91 1.49 -20.97
C VAL A 1012 -3.56 0.15 -21.32
N GLY A 1013 -3.51 -0.28 -22.59
CA GLY A 1013 -4.12 -1.53 -23.03
C GLY A 1013 -5.58 -1.67 -22.61
N THR A 1014 -5.87 -2.70 -21.80
CA THR A 1014 -7.21 -2.97 -21.22
C THR A 1014 -7.49 -2.23 -19.91
N GLY A 1015 -6.53 -1.43 -19.44
CA GLY A 1015 -6.67 -0.44 -18.37
C GLY A 1015 -6.68 -0.98 -16.96
N SER A 1016 -6.04 -2.12 -16.67
CA SER A 1016 -6.02 -2.70 -15.31
C SER A 1016 -5.54 -1.71 -14.24
N PHE A 1017 -4.43 -0.98 -14.48
CA PHE A 1017 -3.94 0.03 -13.54
C PHE A 1017 -4.87 1.25 -13.44
N CYS A 1018 -5.43 1.71 -14.56
CA CYS A 1018 -6.39 2.82 -14.53
C CYS A 1018 -7.69 2.44 -13.80
N VAL A 1019 -8.23 1.24 -13.99
CA VAL A 1019 -9.40 0.74 -13.24
C VAL A 1019 -9.11 0.67 -11.73
N ALA A 1020 -7.90 0.24 -11.34
CA ALA A 1020 -7.48 0.20 -9.94
C ALA A 1020 -7.29 1.62 -9.32
N ALA A 1021 -6.63 2.54 -10.02
CA ALA A 1021 -6.46 3.92 -9.55
C ALA A 1021 -7.81 4.68 -9.50
N ALA A 1022 -8.70 4.44 -10.46
CA ALA A 1022 -10.04 4.99 -10.51
C ALA A 1022 -10.98 4.43 -9.44
N HIS A 1023 -10.83 3.15 -9.07
CA HIS A 1023 -11.51 2.59 -7.89
C HIS A 1023 -11.17 3.42 -6.64
N PHE A 1024 -9.88 3.71 -6.42
CA PHE A 1024 -9.41 4.58 -5.35
C PHE A 1024 -9.68 6.09 -5.58
N GLY A 1025 -10.55 6.42 -6.53
CA GLY A 1025 -11.13 7.75 -6.71
C GLY A 1025 -10.30 8.73 -7.55
N ALA A 1026 -9.12 8.35 -8.04
CA ALA A 1026 -8.32 9.19 -8.94
C ALA A 1026 -9.03 9.39 -10.29
N LEU A 1027 -8.74 10.51 -10.96
CA LEU A 1027 -9.05 10.68 -12.38
C LEU A 1027 -7.98 9.97 -13.20
N THR A 1028 -8.38 9.22 -14.22
CA THR A 1028 -7.48 8.36 -14.99
C THR A 1028 -7.58 8.59 -16.49
N CYS A 1029 -6.42 8.66 -17.14
CA CYS A 1029 -6.28 8.67 -18.59
C CYS A 1029 -5.14 7.74 -19.01
N GLY A 1030 -5.02 7.44 -20.30
CA GLY A 1030 -3.93 6.60 -20.78
C GLY A 1030 -3.66 6.74 -22.26
N SER A 1031 -2.55 6.14 -22.70
CA SER A 1031 -2.21 6.01 -24.10
C SER A 1031 -1.84 4.59 -24.48
N ASP A 1032 -2.03 4.24 -25.76
CA ASP A 1032 -1.41 3.07 -26.36
C ASP A 1032 -0.96 3.40 -27.79
N ILE A 1033 0.14 2.81 -28.22
CA ILE A 1033 0.62 2.90 -29.61
C ILE A 1033 -0.28 2.08 -30.56
N ASP A 1034 -1.12 1.17 -30.05
CA ASP A 1034 -2.14 0.44 -30.82
C ASP A 1034 -3.57 0.76 -30.35
N PRO A 1035 -4.36 1.53 -31.13
CA PRO A 1035 -5.74 1.87 -30.74
C PRO A 1035 -6.66 0.66 -30.51
N ARG A 1036 -6.31 -0.53 -31.00
CA ARG A 1036 -7.14 -1.74 -30.86
C ARG A 1036 -7.13 -2.30 -29.44
N SER A 1037 -6.10 -2.01 -28.63
CA SER A 1037 -5.95 -2.54 -27.27
C SER A 1037 -6.95 -1.94 -26.27
N TYR A 1038 -7.41 -0.70 -26.53
CA TYR A 1038 -8.36 0.02 -25.68
C TYR A 1038 -9.71 0.27 -26.37
N LYS A 1039 -9.79 0.31 -27.71
CA LYS A 1039 -11.07 0.41 -28.46
C LYS A 1039 -11.78 -0.94 -28.67
N GLY A 1040 -11.07 -2.06 -28.48
CA GLY A 1040 -11.66 -3.40 -28.54
C GLY A 1040 -12.16 -3.84 -29.91
N LYS A 1041 -13.23 -4.65 -29.91
CA LYS A 1041 -13.80 -5.28 -31.12
C LYS A 1041 -15.32 -5.08 -31.16
N GLU A 1042 -15.84 -4.61 -32.30
CA GLU A 1042 -17.28 -4.64 -32.58
C GLU A 1042 -17.76 -6.10 -32.74
N LYS A 1043 -18.73 -6.53 -31.90
CA LYS A 1043 -19.49 -7.76 -32.16
C LYS A 1043 -20.75 -7.38 -32.95
N LYS A 1044 -21.01 -8.06 -34.07
CA LYS A 1044 -22.01 -7.67 -35.09
C LYS A 1044 -23.46 -7.45 -34.61
N GLU A 1045 -23.83 -7.86 -33.40
CA GLU A 1045 -25.19 -7.75 -32.85
C GLU A 1045 -25.26 -7.34 -31.35
N LYS A 1046 -24.17 -6.79 -30.77
CA LYS A 1046 -24.17 -6.26 -29.38
C LYS A 1046 -23.33 -4.99 -29.25
N GLU A 1047 -23.49 -4.27 -28.14
CA GLU A 1047 -22.71 -3.07 -27.80
C GLU A 1047 -21.19 -3.31 -27.90
N PRO A 1048 -20.40 -2.30 -28.31
CA PRO A 1048 -18.96 -2.44 -28.47
C PRO A 1048 -18.27 -2.67 -27.11
N ILE A 1049 -17.49 -3.75 -27.03
CA ILE A 1049 -16.72 -4.11 -25.84
C ILE A 1049 -15.33 -3.48 -25.96
N ALA A 1050 -15.01 -2.56 -25.06
CA ALA A 1050 -13.82 -1.70 -25.07
C ALA A 1050 -13.36 -1.38 -23.63
N LEU A 1051 -12.29 -0.58 -23.49
CA LEU A 1051 -11.78 -0.09 -22.21
C LEU A 1051 -12.87 0.58 -21.35
N LEU A 1052 -13.70 1.44 -21.96
CA LEU A 1052 -14.81 2.11 -21.28
C LEU A 1052 -15.80 1.12 -20.65
N THR A 1053 -16.01 -0.05 -21.27
CA THR A 1053 -16.92 -1.09 -20.78
C THR A 1053 -16.48 -1.65 -19.42
N ASN A 1054 -15.18 -1.63 -19.10
CA ASN A 1054 -14.67 -2.00 -17.78
C ASN A 1054 -15.04 -0.93 -16.73
N PHE A 1055 -14.88 0.36 -17.02
CA PHE A 1055 -15.26 1.43 -16.09
C PHE A 1055 -16.78 1.47 -15.85
N GLN A 1056 -17.57 1.22 -16.89
CA GLN A 1056 -19.02 1.07 -16.81
C GLN A 1056 -19.44 -0.12 -15.95
N GLN A 1057 -18.77 -1.28 -16.11
CA GLN A 1057 -19.05 -2.47 -15.30
C GLN A 1057 -18.94 -2.21 -13.79
N TYR A 1058 -17.95 -1.44 -13.37
CA TYR A 1058 -17.66 -1.22 -11.94
C TYR A 1058 -18.25 0.09 -11.39
N GLY A 1059 -19.05 0.82 -12.16
CA GLY A 1059 -19.70 2.07 -11.74
C GLY A 1059 -18.76 3.28 -11.60
N ILE A 1060 -17.61 3.27 -12.27
CA ILE A 1060 -16.53 4.26 -12.12
C ILE A 1060 -16.26 5.04 -13.42
N GLU A 1061 -17.21 5.09 -14.35
CA GLU A 1061 -17.09 5.85 -15.61
C GLU A 1061 -16.77 7.33 -15.41
N CYS A 1062 -17.25 7.96 -14.33
CA CYS A 1062 -16.94 9.34 -13.96
C CYS A 1062 -15.48 9.57 -13.50
N LYS A 1063 -14.66 8.51 -13.46
CA LYS A 1063 -13.22 8.53 -13.14
C LYS A 1063 -12.33 8.23 -14.35
N PHE A 1064 -12.92 7.90 -15.49
CA PHE A 1064 -12.22 7.77 -16.76
C PHE A 1064 -12.32 9.09 -17.54
N MET A 1065 -11.20 9.59 -18.03
CA MET A 1065 -11.17 10.78 -18.89
C MET A 1065 -11.26 10.37 -20.36
N ASP A 1066 -10.21 9.75 -20.90
CA ASP A 1066 -10.19 9.10 -22.22
C ASP A 1066 -8.90 8.24 -22.36
N ALA A 1067 -8.80 7.47 -23.45
CA ALA A 1067 -7.57 6.84 -23.91
C ALA A 1067 -7.25 7.21 -25.37
N PHE A 1068 -6.01 7.63 -25.63
CA PHE A 1068 -5.59 8.17 -26.93
C PHE A 1068 -4.42 7.39 -27.55
N SER A 1069 -4.25 7.52 -28.87
CA SER A 1069 -3.19 6.80 -29.59
C SER A 1069 -1.89 7.58 -29.53
N SER A 1070 -0.87 7.04 -28.86
CA SER A 1070 0.45 7.67 -28.69
C SER A 1070 1.50 6.65 -28.27
N ASP A 1071 2.78 6.95 -28.51
CA ASP A 1071 3.86 6.38 -27.71
C ASP A 1071 4.39 7.41 -26.70
N VAL A 1072 5.22 6.98 -25.73
CA VAL A 1072 5.77 7.85 -24.68
C VAL A 1072 6.86 8.84 -25.18
N THR A 1073 7.53 8.51 -26.28
CA THR A 1073 8.59 9.31 -26.92
C THR A 1073 8.02 10.42 -27.82
N ASN A 1074 6.82 10.22 -28.37
CA ASN A 1074 6.10 11.15 -29.27
C ASN A 1074 4.74 11.58 -28.69
N THR A 1075 4.69 11.88 -27.39
CA THR A 1075 3.44 12.21 -26.68
C THR A 1075 2.91 13.63 -26.99
N PRO A 1076 1.59 13.81 -27.16
CA PRO A 1076 0.95 15.12 -27.28
C PRO A 1076 0.75 15.83 -25.92
N LEU A 1077 1.12 15.19 -24.80
CA LEU A 1077 0.95 15.76 -23.47
C LEU A 1077 1.92 16.94 -23.21
N LEU A 1078 1.46 17.90 -22.42
CA LEU A 1078 2.21 19.12 -22.13
C LEU A 1078 3.48 18.83 -21.32
N ASN A 1079 4.59 19.45 -21.72
CA ASN A 1079 5.87 19.38 -21.03
C ASN A 1079 5.90 20.31 -19.79
N ARG A 1080 5.08 19.99 -18.79
CA ARG A 1080 4.98 20.66 -17.48
C ARG A 1080 4.61 19.63 -16.42
N GLN A 1081 4.82 19.94 -15.15
CA GLN A 1081 4.34 19.12 -14.04
C GLN A 1081 2.80 19.26 -13.93
N PHE A 1082 2.06 18.14 -14.03
CA PHE A 1082 0.59 18.10 -13.86
C PHE A 1082 0.00 16.72 -13.49
N LEU A 1083 0.81 15.67 -13.43
CA LEU A 1083 0.39 14.32 -13.04
C LEU A 1083 0.79 14.04 -11.59
N ASP A 1084 -0.12 13.45 -10.81
CA ASP A 1084 0.18 12.96 -9.46
C ASP A 1084 0.85 11.57 -9.49
N GLY A 1085 0.44 10.75 -10.47
CA GLY A 1085 0.85 9.36 -10.57
C GLY A 1085 0.99 8.88 -12.01
N ILE A 1086 2.01 8.06 -12.25
CA ILE A 1086 2.18 7.27 -13.47
C ILE A 1086 2.29 5.80 -13.07
N VAL A 1087 1.51 4.94 -13.73
CA VAL A 1087 1.45 3.50 -13.46
C VAL A 1087 1.56 2.75 -14.79
N CYS A 1088 2.48 1.81 -14.95
CA CYS A 1088 2.67 1.13 -16.23
C CYS A 1088 3.39 -0.22 -16.19
N ASP A 1089 3.07 -1.06 -17.19
CA ASP A 1089 3.81 -2.28 -17.54
C ASP A 1089 4.33 -2.19 -19.00
N PRO A 1090 5.53 -1.61 -19.23
CA PRO A 1090 6.06 -1.36 -20.58
C PRO A 1090 6.42 -2.68 -21.30
N PRO A 1091 6.14 -2.85 -22.61
CA PRO A 1091 6.27 -4.13 -23.29
C PRO A 1091 7.73 -4.64 -23.37
N TYR A 1092 8.03 -5.73 -22.65
CA TYR A 1092 9.39 -6.28 -22.47
C TYR A 1092 10.08 -6.81 -23.74
N GLY A 1093 9.38 -6.89 -24.87
CA GLY A 1093 9.89 -7.48 -26.11
C GLY A 1093 9.71 -9.01 -26.22
N VAL A 1094 9.11 -9.70 -25.24
CA VAL A 1094 8.94 -11.17 -25.28
C VAL A 1094 7.71 -11.57 -26.11
N ARG A 1095 6.50 -11.25 -25.63
CA ARG A 1095 5.23 -11.58 -26.32
C ARG A 1095 4.96 -10.64 -27.50
N GLU A 1096 5.21 -9.34 -27.29
CA GLU A 1096 5.04 -8.30 -28.30
C GLU A 1096 6.37 -7.60 -28.54
N GLY A 1097 6.74 -7.43 -29.82
CA GLY A 1097 8.01 -6.82 -30.21
C GLY A 1097 7.98 -5.30 -30.01
N LEU A 1098 8.83 -4.79 -29.11
CA LEU A 1098 8.91 -3.40 -28.68
C LEU A 1098 9.17 -2.43 -29.85
N ARG A 1099 8.32 -1.40 -29.96
CA ARG A 1099 8.33 -0.41 -31.05
C ARG A 1099 7.97 0.99 -30.54
N VAL A 1100 8.42 2.00 -31.27
CA VAL A 1100 7.96 3.40 -31.18
C VAL A 1100 7.55 3.90 -32.58
N LEU A 1101 6.93 5.06 -32.67
CA LEU A 1101 6.54 5.67 -33.94
C LEU A 1101 7.77 6.07 -34.78
N GLY A 1102 7.61 5.98 -36.10
CA GLY A 1102 8.61 6.35 -37.10
C GLY A 1102 8.80 5.31 -38.21
N THR A 1103 9.44 5.72 -39.31
CA THR A 1103 9.85 4.81 -40.39
C THR A 1103 11.04 3.96 -39.95
N ARG A 1104 11.12 2.72 -40.47
CA ARG A 1104 12.24 1.78 -40.18
C ARG A 1104 13.58 2.26 -40.75
N ASP A 1105 13.48 3.02 -41.82
CA ASP A 1105 14.53 3.46 -42.74
C ASP A 1105 14.99 4.90 -42.45
N GLY A 1106 14.52 5.54 -41.37
CA GLY A 1106 14.98 6.86 -40.90
C GLY A 1106 14.54 8.05 -41.76
N SER A 1107 13.84 7.78 -42.87
CA SER A 1107 13.29 8.69 -43.90
C SER A 1107 12.22 9.70 -43.45
N GLY A 1108 12.12 9.99 -42.15
CA GLY A 1108 11.03 10.80 -41.60
C GLY A 1108 11.10 12.28 -41.99
N ARG A 1109 10.36 12.69 -43.04
CA ARG A 1109 9.91 14.08 -43.26
C ARG A 1109 8.86 14.33 -44.35
N GLU A 1110 8.67 13.44 -45.33
CA GLU A 1110 7.67 13.66 -46.38
C GLU A 1110 6.27 13.19 -45.97
N GLU A 1111 5.25 14.04 -46.15
CA GLU A 1111 3.86 13.63 -45.97
C GLU A 1111 3.44 12.66 -47.08
N VAL A 1112 3.03 11.45 -46.69
CA VAL A 1112 2.44 10.49 -47.62
C VAL A 1112 1.04 10.98 -48.03
N ILE A 1113 0.94 11.71 -49.12
CA ILE A 1113 -0.33 12.18 -49.69
C ILE A 1113 -0.97 11.05 -50.49
N ILE A 1114 -2.23 10.72 -50.17
CA ILE A 1114 -3.03 9.72 -50.90
C ILE A 1114 -4.30 10.42 -51.38
N ASP A 1115 -4.57 10.36 -52.69
CA ASP A 1115 -5.67 11.04 -53.40
C ASP A 1115 -5.83 12.54 -53.03
N GLY A 1116 -4.71 13.24 -52.82
CA GLY A 1116 -4.70 14.67 -52.46
C GLY A 1116 -4.89 14.99 -50.97
N VAL A 1117 -5.04 13.98 -50.11
CA VAL A 1117 -5.17 14.12 -48.65
C VAL A 1117 -3.96 13.47 -47.96
N PRO A 1118 -3.25 14.16 -47.04
CA PRO A 1118 -2.21 13.53 -46.23
C PRO A 1118 -2.75 12.31 -45.47
N ALA A 1119 -2.06 11.18 -45.53
CA ALA A 1119 -2.58 9.89 -45.07
C ALA A 1119 -3.04 9.91 -43.60
N HIS A 1120 -2.42 10.73 -42.76
CA HIS A 1120 -2.76 10.85 -41.34
C HIS A 1120 -4.15 11.46 -41.06
N TYR A 1121 -4.79 12.12 -42.03
CA TYR A 1121 -6.19 12.57 -41.92
C TYR A 1121 -7.21 11.50 -42.36
N ARG A 1122 -6.78 10.30 -42.80
CA ARG A 1122 -7.70 9.27 -43.29
C ARG A 1122 -8.27 8.42 -42.15
N PRO A 1123 -9.58 8.11 -42.16
CA PRO A 1123 -10.16 7.11 -41.27
C PRO A 1123 -9.41 5.77 -41.39
N GLY A 1124 -9.05 5.18 -40.25
CA GLY A 1124 -8.29 3.92 -40.21
C GLY A 1124 -6.79 4.05 -40.47
N TYR A 1125 -6.22 5.27 -40.54
CA TYR A 1125 -4.77 5.43 -40.60
C TYR A 1125 -4.08 4.84 -39.36
N ILE A 1126 -3.09 3.98 -39.59
CA ILE A 1126 -2.21 3.44 -38.55
C ILE A 1126 -0.82 4.07 -38.76
N PRO A 1127 -0.31 4.86 -37.79
CA PRO A 1127 1.04 5.42 -37.85
C PRO A 1127 2.14 4.36 -38.04
N PRO A 1128 3.21 4.64 -38.81
CA PRO A 1128 4.33 3.70 -38.99
C PRO A 1128 5.08 3.49 -37.67
N LYS A 1129 5.50 2.25 -37.41
CA LYS A 1129 6.19 1.81 -36.18
C LYS A 1129 7.56 1.21 -36.51
N LYS A 1130 8.62 1.66 -35.85
CA LYS A 1130 10.00 1.13 -35.93
C LYS A 1130 10.36 0.31 -34.67
N PRO A 1131 11.26 -0.70 -34.75
CA PRO A 1131 11.82 -1.35 -33.56
C PRO A 1131 12.50 -0.33 -32.63
N TYR A 1132 12.57 -0.63 -31.35
CA TYR A 1132 13.23 0.23 -30.36
C TYR A 1132 13.86 -0.60 -29.21
N GLY A 1133 14.77 0.00 -28.44
CA GLY A 1133 15.47 -0.67 -27.34
C GLY A 1133 14.70 -0.64 -26.03
N PHE A 1134 14.77 -1.70 -25.23
CA PHE A 1134 14.05 -1.79 -23.95
C PHE A 1134 14.60 -0.83 -22.89
N GLU A 1135 15.93 -0.78 -22.74
CA GLU A 1135 16.58 0.15 -21.81
C GLU A 1135 16.35 1.62 -22.21
N ALA A 1136 16.32 1.91 -23.51
CA ALA A 1136 15.97 3.23 -24.02
C ALA A 1136 14.53 3.62 -23.64
N LEU A 1137 13.55 2.73 -23.88
CA LEU A 1137 12.15 2.97 -23.51
C LEU A 1137 11.98 3.23 -22.00
N GLN A 1138 12.68 2.48 -21.14
CA GLN A 1138 12.66 2.72 -19.69
C GLN A 1138 13.23 4.10 -19.34
N ASN A 1139 14.34 4.50 -19.97
CA ASN A 1139 14.95 5.80 -19.75
C ASN A 1139 14.04 6.95 -20.25
N ASP A 1140 13.30 6.74 -21.35
CA ASP A 1140 12.28 7.67 -21.85
C ASP A 1140 11.06 7.77 -20.92
N VAL A 1141 10.64 6.67 -20.28
CA VAL A 1141 9.59 6.68 -19.24
C VAL A 1141 10.05 7.46 -18.00
N LEU A 1142 11.30 7.28 -17.55
CA LEU A 1142 11.86 8.12 -16.47
C LEU A 1142 11.95 9.60 -16.89
N ALA A 1143 12.41 9.87 -18.11
CA ALA A 1143 12.51 11.23 -18.64
C ALA A 1143 11.13 11.87 -18.87
N PHE A 1144 10.09 11.09 -19.17
CA PHE A 1144 8.70 11.58 -19.18
C PHE A 1144 8.24 11.92 -17.76
N GLY A 1145 8.38 10.98 -16.81
CA GLY A 1145 7.96 11.17 -15.42
C GLY A 1145 8.65 12.35 -14.73
N SER A 1146 9.94 12.57 -14.96
CA SER A 1146 10.67 13.71 -14.39
C SER A 1146 10.16 15.08 -14.87
N ARG A 1147 9.58 15.14 -16.07
CA ARG A 1147 9.02 16.37 -16.68
C ARG A 1147 7.53 16.58 -16.41
N THR A 1148 6.78 15.52 -16.07
CA THR A 1148 5.31 15.56 -15.96
C THR A 1148 4.73 15.25 -14.59
N LEU A 1149 5.44 14.53 -13.71
CA LEU A 1149 5.04 14.40 -12.31
C LEU A 1149 5.21 15.71 -11.55
N VAL A 1150 4.25 16.01 -10.67
CA VAL A 1150 4.41 17.01 -9.60
C VAL A 1150 5.42 16.55 -8.54
N THR A 1151 5.96 17.48 -7.76
CA THR A 1151 6.77 17.17 -6.56
C THR A 1151 6.08 16.14 -5.65
N ASP A 1152 6.86 15.18 -5.17
CA ASP A 1152 6.44 13.97 -4.43
C ASP A 1152 5.47 13.01 -5.15
N GLY A 1153 5.07 13.34 -6.39
CA GLY A 1153 4.34 12.46 -7.30
C GLY A 1153 5.12 11.17 -7.61
N ARG A 1154 4.40 10.09 -7.93
CA ARG A 1154 4.97 8.73 -8.02
C ARG A 1154 4.94 8.17 -9.44
N LEU A 1155 6.00 7.46 -9.81
CA LEU A 1155 6.04 6.57 -10.98
C LEU A 1155 6.18 5.14 -10.48
N CYS A 1156 5.26 4.25 -10.87
CA CYS A 1156 5.32 2.82 -10.59
C CYS A 1156 5.44 2.08 -11.93
N MET A 1157 6.61 1.50 -12.18
CA MET A 1157 6.95 0.84 -13.45
C MET A 1157 7.37 -0.61 -13.23
N TRP A 1158 6.74 -1.54 -13.94
CA TRP A 1158 7.13 -2.95 -13.94
C TRP A 1158 8.31 -3.23 -14.89
N MET A 1159 9.17 -4.18 -14.52
CA MET A 1159 10.38 -4.57 -15.25
C MET A 1159 10.63 -6.08 -15.10
N PRO A 1160 11.03 -6.82 -16.15
CA PRO A 1160 11.36 -8.23 -16.02
C PRO A 1160 12.79 -8.42 -15.51
N THR A 1161 13.11 -9.58 -14.96
CA THR A 1161 14.47 -9.94 -14.55
C THR A 1161 14.68 -11.45 -14.73
N SER A 1162 15.86 -11.84 -15.22
CA SER A 1162 16.28 -13.24 -15.32
C SER A 1162 16.82 -13.68 -13.96
N SER A 1163 16.39 -14.83 -13.44
CA SER A 1163 16.78 -15.31 -12.10
C SER A 1163 18.16 -15.99 -12.05
N ASP A 1164 18.62 -16.56 -13.16
CA ASP A 1164 19.56 -17.69 -13.11
C ASP A 1164 21.07 -17.34 -13.18
N GLU A 1165 21.44 -16.07 -13.11
CA GLU A 1165 22.85 -15.60 -13.10
C GLU A 1165 22.95 -14.28 -12.29
N ASP A 1166 24.06 -14.07 -11.57
CA ASP A 1166 24.35 -12.86 -10.74
C ASP A 1166 24.60 -11.57 -11.55
N VAL A 1167 23.90 -11.40 -12.67
CA VAL A 1167 23.90 -10.18 -13.49
C VAL A 1167 22.60 -9.42 -13.21
N GLU A 1168 22.57 -8.73 -12.07
CA GLU A 1168 21.50 -7.80 -11.75
C GLU A 1168 21.26 -6.82 -12.91
N LEU A 1169 20.05 -6.82 -13.46
CA LEU A 1169 19.59 -5.77 -14.36
C LEU A 1169 19.44 -4.47 -13.56
N ARG A 1170 20.53 -3.70 -13.54
CA ARG A 1170 20.63 -2.42 -12.81
C ARG A 1170 19.38 -1.57 -13.00
N ILE A 1171 18.85 -1.15 -11.85
CA ILE A 1171 17.66 -0.32 -11.74
C ILE A 1171 17.82 0.93 -12.64
N PRO A 1172 16.80 1.29 -13.44
CA PRO A 1172 16.78 2.58 -14.12
C PRO A 1172 16.85 3.71 -13.08
N MET A 1173 17.68 4.73 -13.28
CA MET A 1173 17.78 5.87 -12.35
C MET A 1173 17.81 7.18 -13.13
N HIS A 1174 17.33 8.26 -12.53
CA HIS A 1174 17.29 9.59 -13.16
C HIS A 1174 17.50 10.67 -12.08
N PRO A 1175 18.31 11.72 -12.31
CA PRO A 1175 18.68 12.72 -11.28
C PRO A 1175 17.50 13.33 -10.50
N GLN A 1176 16.35 13.47 -11.15
CA GLN A 1176 15.12 14.05 -10.58
C GLN A 1176 14.10 13.04 -10.00
N LEU A 1177 14.39 11.74 -10.07
CA LEU A 1177 13.53 10.65 -9.61
C LEU A 1177 14.30 9.72 -8.66
N GLU A 1178 13.98 9.80 -7.37
CA GLU A 1178 14.49 8.92 -6.31
C GLU A 1178 13.78 7.57 -6.37
N VAL A 1179 14.50 6.46 -6.14
CA VAL A 1179 13.89 5.12 -5.97
C VAL A 1179 13.44 4.96 -4.52
N VAL A 1180 12.15 4.66 -4.30
CA VAL A 1180 11.59 4.48 -2.95
C VAL A 1180 11.38 3.00 -2.60
N SER A 1181 11.04 2.16 -3.57
CA SER A 1181 10.94 0.70 -3.35
C SER A 1181 11.15 -0.10 -4.62
N VAL A 1182 11.64 -1.34 -4.45
CA VAL A 1182 11.77 -2.36 -5.49
C VAL A 1182 11.17 -3.66 -4.96
N SER A 1183 9.95 -3.97 -5.41
CA SER A 1183 9.23 -5.18 -4.99
C SER A 1183 9.31 -6.24 -6.08
N VAL A 1184 9.56 -7.50 -5.71
CA VAL A 1184 9.88 -8.60 -6.63
C VAL A 1184 8.78 -9.66 -6.57
N GLN A 1185 8.14 -9.93 -7.72
CA GLN A 1185 7.32 -11.13 -7.90
C GLN A 1185 8.18 -12.21 -8.61
N PRO A 1186 8.46 -13.34 -7.94
CA PRO A 1186 9.13 -14.48 -8.57
C PRO A 1186 8.17 -15.30 -9.46
N PHE A 1187 8.74 -15.92 -10.49
CA PHE A 1187 8.22 -17.10 -11.19
C PHE A 1187 9.40 -18.08 -11.38
N ASN A 1188 9.14 -19.31 -11.82
CA ASN A 1188 10.11 -20.42 -11.77
C ASN A 1188 11.51 -20.11 -12.35
N ASN A 1189 11.57 -19.46 -13.52
CA ASN A 1189 12.81 -19.22 -14.28
C ASN A 1189 13.02 -17.73 -14.65
N TRP A 1190 12.22 -16.83 -14.06
CA TRP A 1190 12.29 -15.38 -14.24
C TRP A 1190 11.45 -14.68 -13.18
N SER A 1191 11.74 -13.42 -12.88
CA SER A 1191 10.93 -12.59 -11.98
C SER A 1191 10.49 -11.31 -12.70
N ARG A 1192 9.55 -10.58 -12.09
CA ARG A 1192 9.30 -9.17 -12.44
C ARG A 1192 9.38 -8.29 -11.20
N ARG A 1193 10.06 -7.15 -11.34
CA ARG A 1193 10.26 -6.14 -10.31
C ARG A 1193 9.31 -4.97 -10.58
N LEU A 1194 8.50 -4.59 -9.60
CA LEU A 1194 7.83 -3.29 -9.56
C LEU A 1194 8.80 -2.29 -8.93
N ILE A 1195 9.15 -1.23 -9.66
CA ILE A 1195 10.02 -0.16 -9.17
C ILE A 1195 9.17 1.10 -8.98
N THR A 1196 9.17 1.63 -7.76
CA THR A 1196 8.45 2.84 -7.38
C THR A 1196 9.43 3.99 -7.18
N TYR A 1197 9.22 5.07 -7.92
CA TYR A 1197 10.00 6.30 -7.87
C TYR A 1197 9.20 7.46 -7.28
N ARG A 1198 9.90 8.44 -6.70
CA ARG A 1198 9.36 9.72 -6.21
C ARG A 1198 10.02 10.89 -6.94
N ARG A 1199 9.22 11.86 -7.37
CA ARG A 1199 9.70 13.10 -7.99
C ARG A 1199 10.21 14.06 -6.89
N LEU A 1200 11.53 14.30 -6.88
CA LEU A 1200 12.15 15.22 -5.92
C LEU A 1200 11.72 16.69 -6.14
N PRO A 1201 11.78 17.55 -5.11
CA PRO A 1201 11.72 19.01 -5.27
C PRO A 1201 12.73 19.55 -6.29
N GLU A 1202 12.53 20.79 -6.76
CA GLU A 1202 13.54 21.47 -7.57
C GLU A 1202 14.79 21.79 -6.73
N GLY A 1203 15.96 21.82 -7.37
CA GLY A 1203 17.27 21.91 -6.70
C GLY A 1203 17.78 20.59 -6.09
N GLN A 1204 16.92 19.65 -5.73
CA GLN A 1204 17.34 18.34 -5.20
C GLN A 1204 17.69 17.34 -6.32
N VAL A 1205 18.64 16.45 -6.02
CA VAL A 1205 19.16 15.44 -6.95
C VAL A 1205 19.30 14.10 -6.23
N SER A 1206 18.72 13.03 -6.81
CA SER A 1206 18.89 11.65 -6.36
C SER A 1206 20.33 11.21 -6.55
N ASP A 1207 20.84 10.36 -5.65
CA ASP A 1207 22.05 9.60 -5.99
C ASP A 1207 21.79 8.77 -7.26
N ILE A 1208 22.83 8.69 -8.09
CA ILE A 1208 22.90 7.93 -9.34
C ILE A 1208 24.21 7.14 -9.43
N SER A 1209 24.95 6.98 -8.32
CA SER A 1209 26.21 6.23 -8.24
C SER A 1209 26.10 4.80 -8.80
N MET A 1210 24.98 4.13 -8.55
CA MET A 1210 24.68 2.78 -9.02
C MET A 1210 24.08 2.73 -10.44
N ALA A 1211 23.74 3.89 -11.03
CA ALA A 1211 23.05 3.96 -12.31
C ALA A 1211 23.84 3.23 -13.42
N ARG A 1212 23.08 2.58 -14.31
CA ARG A 1212 23.62 1.96 -15.51
C ARG A 1212 24.17 3.02 -16.47
N LYS A 1213 25.33 2.76 -17.07
CA LYS A 1213 25.84 3.60 -18.17
C LYS A 1213 24.88 3.45 -19.37
N LYS A 1214 24.61 4.56 -20.05
CA LYS A 1214 23.76 4.59 -21.25
C LYS A 1214 24.52 4.00 -22.44
N ASP A 1215 24.36 2.70 -22.68
CA ASP A 1215 24.80 2.06 -23.92
C ASP A 1215 23.77 2.33 -25.02
N ASP A 1216 24.12 3.20 -25.96
CA ASP A 1216 23.32 3.45 -27.16
C ASP A 1216 23.50 2.28 -28.15
N SER A 1217 22.79 1.18 -27.88
CA SER A 1217 22.93 -0.09 -28.59
C SER A 1217 22.67 0.07 -30.10
N ALA A 1218 23.74 -0.03 -30.90
CA ALA A 1218 23.68 0.04 -32.35
C ALA A 1218 23.19 -1.29 -32.94
N GLY A 1219 21.87 -1.42 -33.12
CA GLY A 1219 21.20 -2.62 -33.63
C GLY A 1219 20.11 -2.31 -34.66
N ILE A 1220 19.73 -3.30 -35.47
CA ILE A 1220 18.72 -3.15 -36.54
C ILE A 1220 17.51 -4.07 -36.30
N SER A 1221 17.70 -5.24 -35.68
CA SER A 1221 16.63 -6.14 -35.26
C SER A 1221 16.17 -5.90 -33.82
N ALA A 1222 15.00 -6.45 -33.46
CA ALA A 1222 14.48 -6.38 -32.09
C ALA A 1222 15.33 -7.20 -31.09
N ASP A 1223 16.09 -8.18 -31.58
CA ASP A 1223 17.01 -8.97 -30.76
C ASP A 1223 18.34 -8.23 -30.55
N ASP A 1224 18.86 -7.51 -31.57
CA ASP A 1224 20.06 -6.67 -31.42
C ASP A 1224 19.90 -5.63 -30.30
N LEU A 1225 18.69 -5.05 -30.22
CA LEU A 1225 18.30 -3.93 -29.35
C LEU A 1225 17.76 -4.36 -27.97
N ASN A 1226 17.69 -5.65 -27.65
CA ASN A 1226 17.14 -6.14 -26.39
C ASN A 1226 17.90 -7.37 -25.86
N ALA A 1227 18.81 -7.14 -24.91
CA ALA A 1227 19.61 -8.19 -24.27
C ALA A 1227 18.76 -9.21 -23.49
N PHE A 1228 17.68 -8.79 -22.84
CA PHE A 1228 16.76 -9.68 -22.13
C PHE A 1228 16.03 -10.62 -23.11
N ARG A 1229 15.46 -10.08 -24.19
CA ARG A 1229 14.82 -10.86 -25.26
C ARG A 1229 15.78 -11.90 -25.85
N ARG A 1230 17.04 -11.53 -26.12
CA ARG A 1230 18.07 -12.49 -26.56
C ARG A 1230 18.29 -13.61 -25.54
N LYS A 1231 18.55 -13.31 -24.27
CA LYS A 1231 18.77 -14.33 -23.23
C LYS A 1231 17.56 -15.27 -23.13
N TYR A 1232 16.35 -14.73 -23.08
CA TYR A 1232 15.09 -15.48 -22.99
C TYR A 1232 14.93 -16.51 -24.11
N PHE A 1233 15.11 -16.11 -25.38
CA PHE A 1233 14.98 -17.05 -26.50
C PHE A 1233 16.20 -17.96 -26.70
N THR A 1234 17.40 -17.52 -26.31
CA THR A 1234 18.63 -18.33 -26.48
C THR A 1234 18.69 -19.50 -25.50
N LYS A 1235 18.20 -19.34 -24.26
CA LYS A 1235 18.21 -20.42 -23.25
C LYS A 1235 17.27 -21.58 -23.63
N ASN A 1236 16.16 -21.27 -24.30
CA ASN A 1236 15.28 -22.29 -24.91
C ASN A 1236 15.89 -23.03 -26.11
N ALA A 1237 16.98 -22.50 -26.69
CA ALA A 1237 17.75 -23.19 -27.73
C ALA A 1237 18.88 -24.06 -27.13
N SER A 1238 19.60 -23.59 -26.10
CA SER A 1238 20.66 -24.37 -25.46
C SER A 1238 20.16 -25.66 -24.81
N LEU A 1239 18.98 -25.59 -24.17
CA LEU A 1239 18.26 -26.77 -23.64
C LEU A 1239 17.87 -27.81 -24.71
N LYS A 1240 17.85 -27.43 -26.00
CA LYS A 1240 17.68 -28.36 -27.13
C LYS A 1240 19.01 -28.87 -27.71
N SER A 1241 20.14 -28.21 -27.47
CA SER A 1241 21.46 -28.64 -27.97
C SER A 1241 22.22 -29.58 -27.02
N GLU A 1242 22.04 -29.47 -25.70
CA GLU A 1242 22.80 -30.31 -24.75
C GLU A 1242 22.42 -31.80 -24.79
N LYS A 1243 21.26 -32.15 -25.35
CA LYS A 1243 20.90 -33.54 -25.69
C LYS A 1243 21.61 -34.10 -26.93
N ALA A 1244 22.50 -33.33 -27.58
CA ALA A 1244 23.17 -33.69 -28.82
C ALA A 1244 24.71 -33.65 -28.72
N SER A 1245 25.29 -34.45 -27.82
CA SER A 1245 26.75 -34.68 -27.75
C SER A 1245 27.07 -36.15 -27.42
N PRO A 1246 27.58 -36.95 -28.38
CA PRO A 1246 27.98 -38.33 -28.12
C PRO A 1246 29.29 -38.38 -27.34
N ALA A 1247 29.35 -39.19 -26.28
CA ALA A 1247 30.55 -39.37 -25.47
C ALA A 1247 31.71 -40.00 -26.28
N PRO A 1248 32.96 -39.58 -26.06
CA PRO A 1248 34.12 -40.17 -26.75
C PRO A 1248 34.38 -41.60 -26.27
N GLN A 1249 34.69 -42.49 -27.22
CA GLN A 1249 35.09 -43.87 -26.92
C GLN A 1249 36.58 -43.98 -26.57
N SER A 1250 36.94 -45.12 -25.95
CA SER A 1250 38.25 -45.56 -25.43
C SER A 1250 38.60 -45.07 -24.02
N SER A 1251 39.17 -45.90 -23.14
CA SER A 1251 39.64 -47.30 -23.32
C SER A 1251 39.29 -48.20 -22.12
#